data_AF-A0A9P6RR62-F1
#
_entry.id   AF-A0A9P6RR62-F1
#
_cell.length_a   1.000
_cell.length_b   1.000
_cell.length_c   1.000
_cell.angle_alpha   90.00
_cell.angle_beta   90.00
_cell.angle_gamma   90.00
#
_symmetry.space_group_name_H-M   'P 1'
#
loop_
_entity.id
_entity.type
_entity.pdbx_description
1 polymer ?
#
loop_
_entity_poly.entity_id
_entity_poly.type
_entity_poly.pdbx_seq_one_letter_code
_entity_poly.pdbx_strand_id
1 'polypeptide(L)'
;MARTTAIVLIALGIAIQVAKAANSTDDNNSTCTTPECVMAAAGILQDIDLQADPCVDFNAYACGGFISSMDIPDDKDSISTVSVLEQQNNRFIRSVVDVNSTTPPQIPSNDTAGTQNLKKLQDLYSSCMNESQIASVGSQPVTDQVNSLLTLFPVNNTDLVAQSSINSFAWAFDVFATVNATTSGVATTASASPSTVSPSSVSPSSASPSSASPSSASPSSASPSSASSSSVLPAPAPTSAPNNLNTSALAMTLAQFNKMGLDVFEVVTVSPNSTAPTTNALVVTQGGLGLPSKEYYSDNSTLQAYQQTVGQMFALILGGPSSNSTTPGTTTSSTVANGTTAISSTTANTASTSASVSASSTGASPVSPTSASAASPTSASAASPTSASAAGPTTSSPAAAPTTGAVAFADNVPVSPHWNSVAQDVVNFETQLAAASADIVALNDPNLSNNTMTVQQLSALTPSIDWGTLLNNTLPNGVNSSQSIQVTSITYQQNLQALLEKTSPNVLQNYFAWTMIRQLSPSLSSNYTWPLTNLQATILGTDPNAQPERWETCVDVVNANLGQMAGQFYVQSNFPNDSKSQVEDIIQSLKTTYENLFPTLPWLNGTASMNGTAPMNGTAPTNGTAPTNGTAPTNGNTTTTSDADKAVAKMKAVTEIVGYSPENPNGLNSQDLSSYYQGYSVVPNDFAGNQLRASSWAANNTYSQLGQPVNNNTLNTPPQSVNAFYSPTNNQVLFPAGILQSPFFHTGNPDYLNYGAIGTVIGHELTHAVDDQGRLYNANGTMGNWWSNSTVQAFNNKSQCFVQQYSGFTVKGPDGQDINLNGNQTLSENIADNGGLNQSYATWLGRYNADMNGTTVKNYMLPGLNLTAQQLFFVSYAQMWCTNIRPEGLVEQVRTDVHSPAKFRINGVLQNSPAFSAAFQCNASSPMNPQSKCQIW
;
A
#
# COMPACT_ATOMS: atom_id res chain seq x y z
N MET A 1 21.57 67.99 16.70
CA MET A 1 22.91 67.39 16.93
C MET A 1 22.85 66.33 18.02
N ALA A 2 23.07 66.62 19.31
CA ALA A 2 23.27 65.60 20.36
C ALA A 2 22.28 64.39 20.35
N ARG A 3 20.96 64.61 20.28
CA ARG A 3 19.96 63.51 20.18
C ARG A 3 20.13 62.68 18.90
N THR A 4 20.42 63.31 17.77
CA THR A 4 20.68 62.65 16.49
C THR A 4 21.94 61.79 16.56
N THR A 5 23.00 62.31 17.16
CA THR A 5 24.26 61.58 17.39
C THR A 5 24.05 60.37 18.30
N ALA A 6 23.25 60.51 19.37
CA ALA A 6 22.92 59.39 20.25
C ALA A 6 22.15 58.27 19.53
N ILE A 7 21.15 58.60 18.70
CA ILE A 7 20.39 57.61 17.92
C ILE A 7 21.30 56.89 16.90
N VAL A 8 22.19 57.61 16.21
CA VAL A 8 23.16 57.01 15.28
C VAL A 8 24.16 56.10 16.01
N LEU A 9 24.62 56.47 17.21
CA LEU A 9 25.51 55.63 18.02
C LEU A 9 24.81 54.38 18.57
N ILE A 10 23.53 54.47 18.92
CA ILE A 10 22.72 53.30 19.32
C ILE A 10 22.48 52.38 18.11
N ALA A 11 22.16 52.94 16.94
CA ALA A 11 22.00 52.17 15.71
C ALA A 11 23.31 51.48 15.28
N LEU A 12 24.46 52.17 15.36
CA LEU A 12 25.78 51.56 15.16
C LEU A 12 26.07 50.50 16.22
N GLY A 13 25.74 50.74 17.49
CA GLY A 13 25.91 49.76 18.57
C GLY A 13 25.13 48.48 18.31
N ILE A 14 23.86 48.59 17.92
CA ILE A 14 23.02 47.44 17.54
C ILE A 14 23.58 46.76 16.29
N ALA A 15 23.94 47.51 15.24
CA ALA A 15 24.52 46.93 14.02
C ALA A 15 25.86 46.21 14.28
N ILE A 16 26.70 46.74 15.18
CA ILE A 16 27.97 46.11 15.60
C ILE A 16 27.72 44.87 16.46
N GLN A 17 26.69 44.86 17.32
CA GLN A 17 26.31 43.67 18.09
C GLN A 17 25.69 42.58 17.21
N VAL A 18 24.88 42.94 16.21
CA VAL A 18 24.38 42.01 15.18
C VAL A 18 25.53 41.49 14.31
N ALA A 19 26.45 42.34 13.88
CA ALA A 19 27.64 41.93 13.12
C ALA A 19 28.62 41.08 13.95
N LYS A 20 28.63 41.22 15.29
CA LYS A 20 29.37 40.32 16.19
C LYS A 20 28.66 38.99 16.40
N ALA A 21 27.34 38.97 16.53
CA ALA A 21 26.56 37.73 16.59
C ALA A 21 26.66 36.95 15.26
N ALA A 22 26.77 37.64 14.13
CA ALA A 22 27.01 37.05 12.81
C ALA A 22 28.48 36.70 12.52
N ASN A 23 29.42 36.94 13.45
CA ASN A 23 30.85 36.78 13.21
C ASN A 23 31.67 36.44 14.49
N SER A 24 31.06 35.72 15.44
CA SER A 24 31.74 35.22 16.64
C SER A 24 32.35 33.85 16.38
N THR A 25 33.48 33.83 15.67
CA THR A 25 34.31 32.63 15.50
C THR A 25 35.16 32.41 16.75
N ASP A 26 34.68 31.59 17.68
CA ASP A 26 35.50 30.79 18.63
C ASP A 26 34.58 29.92 19.48
N ASP A 27 34.35 28.67 19.05
CA ASP A 27 34.64 27.46 19.86
C ASP A 27 34.35 26.18 19.03
N ASN A 28 34.96 25.05 19.41
CA ASN A 28 34.71 23.77 18.75
C ASN A 28 33.29 23.26 19.07
N ASN A 29 32.64 22.63 18.09
CA ASN A 29 31.33 21.99 18.21
C ASN A 29 30.16 22.96 18.45
N SER A 30 29.96 23.93 17.55
CA SER A 30 28.87 24.89 17.61
C SER A 30 27.48 24.24 17.56
N THR A 31 26.60 24.65 18.47
CA THR A 31 25.18 24.25 18.47
C THR A 31 24.45 24.98 17.35
N CYS A 32 23.71 24.24 16.52
CA CYS A 32 22.87 24.81 15.48
C CYS A 32 21.64 25.50 16.08
N THR A 33 21.34 26.71 15.63
CA THR A 33 20.19 27.51 16.11
C THR A 33 19.33 28.05 14.97
N THR A 34 19.41 27.45 13.78
CA THR A 34 18.49 27.75 12.67
C THR A 34 17.11 27.14 12.97
N PRO A 35 16.02 27.64 12.33
CA PRO A 35 14.67 27.11 12.57
C PRO A 35 14.58 25.60 12.36
N GLU A 36 15.28 25.06 11.36
CA GLU A 36 15.29 23.65 10.97
C GLU A 36 15.86 22.79 12.10
N CYS A 37 17.05 23.15 12.60
CA CYS A 37 17.68 22.47 13.74
C CYS A 37 16.85 22.58 15.03
N VAL A 38 16.17 23.70 15.26
CA VAL A 38 15.29 23.88 16.44
C VAL A 38 14.04 23.02 16.33
N MET A 39 13.42 22.94 15.15
CA MET A 39 12.25 22.07 14.91
C MET A 39 12.62 20.58 14.97
N ALA A 40 13.74 20.18 14.36
CA ALA A 40 14.23 18.81 14.43
C ALA A 40 14.52 18.38 15.88
N ALA A 41 15.19 19.25 16.66
CA ALA A 41 15.44 18.99 18.08
C ALA A 41 14.15 18.90 18.90
N ALA A 42 13.17 19.77 18.62
CA ALA A 42 11.88 19.76 19.32
C ALA A 42 11.08 18.47 19.04
N GLY A 43 11.04 17.99 17.79
CA GLY A 43 10.42 16.72 17.43
C GLY A 43 11.10 15.53 18.12
N ILE A 44 12.43 15.46 18.04
CA ILE A 44 13.21 14.40 18.72
C ILE A 44 12.94 14.40 20.24
N LEU A 45 12.86 15.58 20.87
CA LEU A 45 12.55 15.73 22.30
C LEU A 45 11.09 15.46 22.67
N GLN A 46 10.16 15.50 21.72
CA GLN A 46 8.75 15.12 21.92
C GLN A 46 8.58 13.59 21.87
N ASP A 47 9.27 12.92 20.94
CA ASP A 47 9.04 11.52 20.64
C ASP A 47 9.85 10.54 21.54
N ILE A 48 10.95 11.02 22.14
CA ILE A 48 11.89 10.24 22.97
C ILE A 48 11.43 10.09 24.44
N ASP A 49 11.56 8.90 25.03
CA ASP A 49 11.48 8.70 26.49
C ASP A 49 12.88 8.43 27.07
N LEU A 50 13.44 9.46 27.70
CA LEU A 50 14.75 9.40 28.37
C LEU A 50 14.75 8.59 29.68
N GLN A 51 13.62 8.02 30.12
CA GLN A 51 13.54 7.12 31.27
C GLN A 51 13.66 5.64 30.89
N ALA A 52 13.39 5.27 29.64
CA ALA A 52 13.61 3.93 29.13
C ALA A 52 15.11 3.65 28.94
N ASP A 53 15.53 2.41 29.13
CA ASP A 53 16.92 2.00 28.88
C ASP A 53 17.10 1.65 27.38
N PRO A 54 17.90 2.44 26.61
CA PRO A 54 18.12 2.19 25.19
C PRO A 54 18.77 0.83 24.89
N CYS A 55 19.39 0.19 25.88
CA CYS A 55 19.98 -1.13 25.76
C CYS A 55 19.03 -2.28 26.11
N VAL A 56 17.81 -1.97 26.57
CA VAL A 56 16.73 -2.94 26.86
C VAL A 56 15.66 -2.93 25.78
N ASP A 57 15.17 -1.74 25.37
CA ASP A 57 14.17 -1.61 24.31
C ASP A 57 14.31 -0.24 23.63
N PHE A 58 14.96 -0.21 22.46
CA PHE A 58 15.27 1.06 21.80
C PHE A 58 14.05 1.71 21.14
N ASN A 59 13.05 0.92 20.71
CA ASN A 59 11.74 1.42 20.34
C ASN A 59 11.09 2.19 21.51
N ALA A 60 11.12 1.64 22.73
CA ALA A 60 10.58 2.34 23.89
C ALA A 60 11.36 3.63 24.20
N TYR A 61 12.68 3.62 24.07
CA TYR A 61 13.51 4.81 24.24
C TYR A 61 13.26 5.89 23.18
N ALA A 62 13.29 5.54 21.89
CA ALA A 62 13.21 6.51 20.80
C ALA A 62 11.79 6.99 20.47
N CYS A 63 10.76 6.17 20.75
CA CYS A 63 9.36 6.43 20.40
C CYS A 63 8.41 6.43 21.60
N GLY A 64 8.89 6.30 22.83
CA GLY A 64 8.03 6.26 24.02
C GLY A 64 7.19 7.52 24.23
N GLY A 65 7.75 8.69 23.89
CA GLY A 65 7.02 9.97 23.87
C GLY A 65 5.98 10.02 22.76
N PHE A 66 6.29 9.54 21.55
CA PHE A 66 5.33 9.45 20.44
C PHE A 66 4.15 8.54 20.81
N ILE A 67 4.44 7.30 21.22
CA ILE A 67 3.44 6.27 21.51
C ILE A 67 2.55 6.66 22.71
N SER A 68 3.04 7.47 23.65
CA SER A 68 2.26 7.96 24.80
C SER A 68 1.58 9.32 24.61
N SER A 69 1.82 10.02 23.50
CA SER A 69 1.18 11.31 23.17
C SER A 69 0.31 11.29 21.91
N MET A 70 0.48 10.29 21.05
CA MET A 70 -0.31 10.08 19.83
C MET A 70 -1.43 9.06 20.10
N ASP A 71 -2.61 9.55 20.46
CA ASP A 71 -3.84 8.76 20.49
C ASP A 71 -4.17 8.25 19.07
N ILE A 72 -4.47 6.96 18.92
CA ILE A 72 -4.92 6.39 17.65
C ILE A 72 -6.35 6.87 17.39
N PRO A 73 -6.66 7.54 16.26
CA PRO A 73 -8.02 7.99 15.98
C PRO A 73 -9.00 6.82 15.88
N ASP A 74 -10.27 7.05 16.20
CA ASP A 74 -11.29 5.98 16.29
C ASP A 74 -11.57 5.29 14.96
N ASP A 75 -11.29 5.94 13.82
CA ASP A 75 -11.44 5.38 12.47
C ASP A 75 -10.16 4.71 11.91
N LYS A 76 -9.02 4.74 12.63
CA LYS A 76 -7.74 4.15 12.21
C LYS A 76 -7.29 3.01 13.13
N ASP A 77 -6.62 2.01 12.55
CA ASP A 77 -5.95 0.92 13.27
C ASP A 77 -4.64 1.37 13.94
N SER A 78 -4.00 2.39 13.38
CA SER A 78 -2.69 2.87 13.79
C SER A 78 -2.51 4.36 13.54
N ILE A 79 -1.51 4.94 14.21
CA ILE A 79 -0.93 6.24 13.88
C ILE A 79 0.60 6.12 13.93
N SER A 80 1.24 6.56 12.86
CA SER A 80 2.69 6.46 12.62
C SER A 80 3.28 7.75 12.05
N THR A 81 4.60 7.92 12.17
CA THR A 81 5.34 9.04 11.55
C THR A 81 5.02 9.18 10.06
N VAL A 82 4.85 8.07 9.33
CA VAL A 82 4.44 8.04 7.92
C VAL A 82 3.01 8.60 7.76
N SER A 83 2.03 8.04 8.47
CA SER A 83 0.62 8.46 8.35
C SER A 83 0.39 9.94 8.70
N VAL A 84 1.18 10.48 9.65
CA VAL A 84 1.13 11.89 10.05
C VAL A 84 1.60 12.81 8.92
N LEU A 85 2.58 12.38 8.12
CA LEU A 85 2.99 13.09 6.90
C LEU A 85 1.99 12.88 5.75
N GLU A 86 1.45 11.68 5.56
CA GLU A 86 0.43 11.43 4.54
C GLU A 86 -0.82 12.28 4.77
N GLN A 87 -1.28 12.42 6.01
CA GLN A 87 -2.39 13.31 6.33
C GLN A 87 -2.03 14.81 6.16
N GLN A 88 -0.77 15.21 6.32
CA GLN A 88 -0.30 16.56 5.97
C GLN A 88 -0.32 16.78 4.44
N ASN A 89 0.17 15.82 3.68
CA ASN A 89 0.17 15.86 2.22
C ASN A 89 -1.27 15.85 1.68
N ASN A 90 -2.17 15.04 2.25
CA ASN A 90 -3.59 15.02 1.92
C ASN A 90 -4.30 16.33 2.26
N ARG A 91 -3.95 17.01 3.38
CA ARG A 91 -4.43 18.38 3.66
C ARG A 91 -3.95 19.38 2.60
N PHE A 92 -2.74 19.26 2.10
CA PHE A 92 -2.27 20.06 0.96
C PHE A 92 -3.09 19.75 -0.31
N ILE A 93 -3.26 18.48 -0.69
CA ILE A 93 -4.05 18.10 -1.88
C ILE A 93 -5.49 18.61 -1.77
N ARG A 94 -6.13 18.51 -0.59
CA ARG A 94 -7.44 19.11 -0.31
C ARG A 94 -7.48 20.60 -0.66
N SER A 95 -6.46 21.37 -0.29
CA SER A 95 -6.39 22.81 -0.57
C SER A 95 -6.27 23.15 -2.07
N VAL A 96 -5.87 22.19 -2.90
CA VAL A 96 -5.82 22.29 -4.37
C VAL A 96 -7.17 21.91 -4.99
N VAL A 97 -7.82 20.83 -4.51
CA VAL A 97 -9.01 20.24 -5.16
C VAL A 97 -10.36 20.68 -4.58
N ASP A 98 -10.40 21.29 -3.40
CA ASP A 98 -11.62 21.89 -2.86
C ASP A 98 -11.91 23.23 -3.57
N VAL A 99 -13.02 23.28 -4.31
CA VAL A 99 -13.46 24.47 -5.05
C VAL A 99 -13.77 25.67 -4.14
N ASN A 100 -13.87 25.46 -2.82
CA ASN A 100 -14.10 26.50 -1.81
C ASN A 100 -12.80 26.91 -1.08
N SER A 101 -11.64 26.37 -1.49
CA SER A 101 -10.34 26.69 -0.91
C SER A 101 -10.07 28.20 -0.91
N THR A 102 -9.67 28.73 0.25
CA THR A 102 -9.29 30.15 0.41
C THR A 102 -7.97 30.51 -0.28
N THR A 103 -7.20 29.49 -0.68
CA THR A 103 -5.87 29.61 -1.31
C THR A 103 -5.82 28.74 -2.56
N PRO A 104 -6.58 29.06 -3.63
CA PRO A 104 -6.61 28.24 -4.83
C PRO A 104 -5.25 28.27 -5.56
N PRO A 105 -4.85 27.17 -6.21
CA PRO A 105 -3.57 27.06 -6.91
C PRO A 105 -3.46 28.10 -8.05
N GLN A 106 -2.29 28.71 -8.18
CA GLN A 106 -2.04 29.78 -9.15
C GLN A 106 -1.50 29.20 -10.46
N ILE A 107 -2.37 29.05 -11.46
CA ILE A 107 -2.03 28.51 -12.78
C ILE A 107 -1.70 29.65 -13.75
N PRO A 108 -0.60 29.59 -14.52
CA PRO A 108 -0.29 30.59 -15.55
C PRO A 108 -1.42 30.71 -16.58
N SER A 109 -1.78 31.94 -16.99
CA SER A 109 -2.93 32.18 -17.88
C SER A 109 -2.76 31.65 -19.31
N ASN A 110 -1.57 31.16 -19.66
CA ASN A 110 -1.28 30.44 -20.91
C ASN A 110 -1.30 28.91 -20.76
N ASP A 111 -1.39 28.38 -19.53
CA ASP A 111 -1.49 26.94 -19.27
C ASP A 111 -2.96 26.48 -19.25
N THR A 112 -3.50 26.37 -20.46
CA THR A 112 -4.84 25.81 -20.71
C THR A 112 -4.95 24.36 -20.23
N ALA A 113 -3.89 23.57 -20.33
CA ALA A 113 -3.88 22.17 -19.90
C ALA A 113 -3.93 22.05 -18.38
N GLY A 114 -3.14 22.85 -17.65
CA GLY A 114 -3.17 22.91 -16.18
C GLY A 114 -4.53 23.35 -15.66
N THR A 115 -5.16 24.31 -16.34
CA THR A 115 -6.54 24.76 -16.03
C THR A 115 -7.56 23.62 -16.20
N GLN A 116 -7.42 22.79 -17.24
CA GLN A 116 -8.28 21.63 -17.48
C GLN A 116 -8.00 20.48 -16.49
N ASN A 117 -6.73 20.24 -16.17
CA ASN A 117 -6.29 19.28 -15.16
C ASN A 117 -6.88 19.59 -13.79
N LEU A 118 -6.75 20.84 -13.33
CA LEU A 118 -7.35 21.31 -12.07
C LEU A 118 -8.87 21.09 -12.06
N LYS A 119 -9.56 21.47 -13.15
CA LYS A 119 -11.02 21.28 -13.25
C LYS A 119 -11.41 19.80 -13.16
N LYS A 120 -10.64 18.90 -13.76
CA LYS A 120 -10.85 17.45 -13.70
C LYS A 120 -10.66 16.88 -12.28
N LEU A 121 -9.62 17.32 -11.58
CA LEU A 121 -9.38 16.99 -10.16
C LEU A 121 -10.54 17.48 -9.28
N GLN A 122 -10.97 18.73 -9.47
CA GLN A 122 -12.07 19.36 -8.75
C GLN A 122 -13.42 18.67 -9.03
N ASP A 123 -13.69 18.24 -10.26
CA ASP A 123 -14.92 17.50 -10.60
C ASP A 123 -14.96 16.12 -9.95
N LEU A 124 -13.84 15.41 -9.89
CA LEU A 124 -13.74 14.09 -9.23
C LEU A 124 -13.98 14.25 -7.72
N TYR A 125 -13.22 15.14 -7.07
CA TYR A 125 -13.37 15.46 -5.65
C TYR A 125 -14.80 15.91 -5.31
N SER A 126 -15.37 16.84 -6.08
CA SER A 126 -16.73 17.35 -5.86
C SER A 126 -17.81 16.28 -6.07
N SER A 127 -17.61 15.33 -7.00
CA SER A 127 -18.52 14.19 -7.16
C SER A 127 -18.55 13.30 -5.91
N CYS A 128 -17.38 13.06 -5.30
CA CYS A 128 -17.24 12.29 -4.08
C CYS A 128 -17.79 13.02 -2.84
N MET A 129 -17.57 14.33 -2.73
CA MET A 129 -18.05 15.16 -1.61
C MET A 129 -19.57 15.34 -1.60
N ASN A 130 -20.28 15.11 -2.70
CA ASN A 130 -21.72 15.28 -2.80
C ASN A 130 -22.50 14.06 -2.26
N GLU A 131 -22.43 13.83 -0.94
CA GLU A 131 -23.10 12.72 -0.27
C GLU A 131 -24.63 12.72 -0.46
N SER A 132 -25.25 13.90 -0.62
CA SER A 132 -26.69 14.01 -0.91
C SER A 132 -27.05 13.41 -2.28
N GLN A 133 -26.21 13.63 -3.29
CA GLN A 133 -26.39 13.00 -4.60
C GLN A 133 -26.16 11.49 -4.51
N ILE A 134 -25.09 11.04 -3.84
CA ILE A 134 -24.77 9.61 -3.68
C ILE A 134 -25.90 8.88 -2.95
N ALA A 135 -26.45 9.47 -1.88
CA ALA A 135 -27.61 8.93 -1.17
C ALA A 135 -28.88 8.89 -2.05
N SER A 136 -29.10 9.88 -2.92
CA SER A 136 -30.27 9.92 -3.82
C SER A 136 -30.26 8.84 -4.92
N VAL A 137 -29.07 8.35 -5.28
CA VAL A 137 -28.87 7.28 -6.28
C VAL A 137 -29.07 5.88 -5.69
N GLY A 138 -28.89 5.70 -4.38
CA GLY A 138 -29.12 4.44 -3.68
C GLY A 138 -28.20 3.30 -4.13
N SER A 139 -28.62 2.04 -3.95
CA SER A 139 -27.86 0.86 -4.38
C SER A 139 -27.79 0.66 -5.90
N GLN A 140 -28.54 1.47 -6.68
CA GLN A 140 -28.76 1.23 -8.10
C GLN A 140 -27.46 0.90 -8.86
N PRO A 141 -26.35 1.67 -8.78
CA PRO A 141 -25.13 1.42 -9.57
C PRO A 141 -24.49 0.04 -9.36
N VAL A 142 -24.72 -0.60 -8.21
CA VAL A 142 -24.21 -1.95 -7.91
C VAL A 142 -25.24 -3.00 -8.37
N THR A 143 -26.51 -2.81 -8.02
CA THR A 143 -27.64 -3.66 -8.44
C THR A 143 -27.68 -3.81 -9.98
N ASP A 144 -27.43 -2.71 -10.69
CA ASP A 144 -27.36 -2.61 -12.14
C ASP A 144 -26.24 -3.49 -12.74
N GLN A 145 -25.05 -3.53 -12.13
CA GLN A 145 -23.96 -4.41 -12.57
C GLN A 145 -24.20 -5.88 -12.21
N VAL A 146 -24.82 -6.16 -11.05
CA VAL A 146 -25.24 -7.52 -10.68
C VAL A 146 -26.29 -8.05 -11.69
N ASN A 147 -27.28 -7.24 -12.09
CA ASN A 147 -28.26 -7.66 -13.10
C ASN A 147 -27.63 -7.95 -14.48
N SER A 148 -26.61 -7.19 -14.87
CA SER A 148 -25.80 -7.46 -16.07
C SER A 148 -25.08 -8.82 -15.95
N LEU A 149 -24.43 -9.07 -14.82
CA LEU A 149 -23.78 -10.33 -14.48
C LEU A 149 -24.75 -11.54 -14.52
N LEU A 150 -25.95 -11.43 -13.92
CA LEU A 150 -26.96 -12.51 -13.94
C LEU A 150 -27.39 -12.88 -15.37
N THR A 151 -27.38 -11.90 -16.28
CA THR A 151 -27.69 -12.09 -17.70
C THR A 151 -26.53 -12.74 -18.46
N LEU A 152 -25.28 -12.44 -18.07
CA LEU A 152 -24.06 -12.96 -18.68
C LEU A 152 -23.72 -14.39 -18.21
N PHE A 153 -24.04 -14.73 -16.96
CA PHE A 153 -23.87 -16.06 -16.37
C PHE A 153 -25.21 -16.67 -15.93
N PRO A 154 -26.10 -17.05 -16.87
CA PRO A 154 -27.44 -17.56 -16.53
C PRO A 154 -27.38 -18.98 -15.95
N VAL A 155 -28.19 -19.23 -14.91
CA VAL A 155 -28.34 -20.55 -14.26
C VAL A 155 -29.81 -20.95 -14.16
N ASN A 156 -30.10 -22.25 -14.11
CA ASN A 156 -31.47 -22.76 -14.23
C ASN A 156 -32.38 -22.49 -13.02
N ASN A 157 -31.81 -22.29 -11.83
CA ASN A 157 -32.51 -21.90 -10.61
C ASN A 157 -31.73 -20.74 -9.98
N THR A 158 -31.97 -19.50 -10.40
CA THR A 158 -31.31 -18.32 -9.81
C THR A 158 -31.81 -18.06 -8.39
N ASP A 159 -30.98 -18.29 -7.38
CA ASP A 159 -31.31 -17.90 -6.00
C ASP A 159 -31.46 -16.37 -5.90
N LEU A 160 -30.56 -15.62 -6.53
CA LEU A 160 -30.47 -14.16 -6.48
C LEU A 160 -31.66 -13.38 -7.09
N VAL A 161 -32.65 -14.04 -7.69
CA VAL A 161 -33.78 -13.38 -8.37
C VAL A 161 -35.00 -13.27 -7.46
N ALA A 162 -35.20 -12.07 -6.92
CA ALA A 162 -36.51 -11.65 -6.42
C ALA A 162 -37.55 -11.71 -7.56
N GLN A 163 -38.78 -12.19 -7.29
CA GLN A 163 -39.81 -12.43 -8.32
C GLN A 163 -40.51 -11.14 -8.81
N SER A 164 -39.74 -10.12 -9.19
CA SER A 164 -40.22 -8.94 -9.92
C SER A 164 -39.06 -8.18 -10.60
N SER A 165 -39.36 -7.56 -11.74
CA SER A 165 -38.54 -6.51 -12.39
C SER A 165 -37.13 -6.86 -12.89
N ILE A 166 -36.97 -7.97 -13.63
CA ILE A 166 -36.03 -7.97 -14.78
C ILE A 166 -36.69 -7.19 -15.93
N ASN A 167 -36.74 -5.86 -15.81
CA ASN A 167 -37.10 -4.98 -16.92
C ASN A 167 -35.80 -4.59 -17.66
N SER A 168 -35.83 -4.58 -18.99
CA SER A 168 -34.65 -4.31 -19.80
C SER A 168 -34.21 -2.84 -19.72
N PHE A 169 -33.15 -2.55 -18.97
CA PHE A 169 -32.55 -1.22 -18.86
C PHE A 169 -31.32 -1.09 -19.76
N ALA A 170 -31.28 -0.01 -20.56
CA ALA A 170 -30.37 0.12 -21.70
C ALA A 170 -29.08 0.92 -21.42
N TRP A 171 -28.81 1.30 -20.16
CA TRP A 171 -27.63 2.11 -19.79
C TRP A 171 -26.32 1.29 -19.75
N ALA A 172 -26.40 -0.05 -19.73
CA ALA A 172 -25.28 -0.96 -19.48
C ALA A 172 -24.18 -1.03 -20.57
N PHE A 173 -24.33 -0.31 -21.68
CA PHE A 173 -23.38 -0.38 -22.81
C PHE A 173 -22.61 0.92 -23.12
N ASP A 174 -23.06 2.09 -22.64
CA ASP A 174 -22.44 3.37 -23.04
C ASP A 174 -21.01 3.58 -22.47
N VAL A 175 -20.68 2.93 -21.34
CA VAL A 175 -19.33 2.97 -20.74
C VAL A 175 -18.25 2.45 -21.71
N PHE A 176 -18.58 1.47 -22.55
CA PHE A 176 -17.65 0.91 -23.54
C PHE A 176 -17.68 1.66 -24.89
N ALA A 177 -18.74 2.42 -25.17
CA ALA A 177 -18.86 3.16 -26.43
C ALA A 177 -17.85 4.33 -26.53
N THR A 178 -17.56 5.00 -25.41
CA THR A 178 -16.68 6.19 -25.42
C THR A 178 -15.20 5.85 -25.65
N VAL A 179 -14.73 4.68 -25.21
CA VAL A 179 -13.31 4.29 -25.25
C VAL A 179 -12.84 3.98 -26.68
N ASN A 180 -13.71 3.37 -27.51
CA ASN A 180 -13.39 3.02 -28.90
C ASN A 180 -13.57 4.19 -29.90
N ALA A 181 -14.12 5.33 -29.47
CA ALA A 181 -14.50 6.42 -30.38
C ALA A 181 -13.33 7.31 -30.86
N THR A 182 -12.15 7.23 -30.23
CA THR A 182 -11.06 8.22 -30.41
C THR A 182 -9.88 7.75 -31.26
N THR A 183 -9.81 6.47 -31.65
CA THR A 183 -8.65 5.90 -32.38
C THR A 183 -8.78 5.88 -33.90
N SER A 184 -9.97 6.14 -34.47
CA SER A 184 -10.22 6.08 -35.92
C SER A 184 -10.05 7.44 -36.62
N GLY A 185 -8.81 7.91 -36.70
CA GLY A 185 -8.43 9.25 -37.19
C GLY A 185 -7.73 9.32 -38.57
N VAL A 186 -7.97 8.38 -39.49
CA VAL A 186 -7.31 8.37 -40.83
C VAL A 186 -8.34 8.23 -41.97
N ALA A 187 -8.05 8.88 -43.11
CA ALA A 187 -9.03 9.21 -44.14
C ALA A 187 -9.47 8.04 -45.06
N THR A 188 -10.68 8.20 -45.62
CA THR A 188 -11.38 7.24 -46.48
C THR A 188 -10.83 7.16 -47.91
N THR A 189 -10.66 5.94 -48.43
CA THR A 189 -10.99 5.56 -49.83
C THR A 189 -11.56 4.13 -49.84
N ALA A 190 -12.25 3.72 -50.91
CA ALA A 190 -13.08 2.51 -50.92
C ALA A 190 -12.76 1.55 -52.07
N SER A 191 -13.06 0.25 -51.91
CA SER A 191 -13.94 -0.53 -52.82
C SER A 191 -13.93 -2.06 -52.63
N ALA A 192 -15.02 -2.69 -53.10
CA ALA A 192 -15.13 -4.06 -53.63
C ALA A 192 -15.20 -5.28 -52.67
N SER A 193 -15.80 -6.35 -53.22
CA SER A 193 -16.29 -7.57 -52.53
C SER A 193 -15.40 -8.81 -52.81
N PRO A 194 -15.52 -9.91 -52.04
CA PRO A 194 -14.54 -11.01 -52.04
C PRO A 194 -14.81 -12.10 -53.10
N SER A 195 -13.76 -12.86 -53.44
CA SER A 195 -13.82 -14.08 -54.26
C SER A 195 -13.05 -15.25 -53.64
N THR A 196 -13.64 -16.43 -53.73
CA THR A 196 -13.19 -17.77 -53.27
C THR A 196 -11.82 -18.25 -53.78
N VAL A 197 -11.17 -19.20 -53.06
CA VAL A 197 -10.80 -20.56 -53.55
C VAL A 197 -10.04 -21.39 -52.48
N SER A 198 -10.24 -22.71 -52.47
CA SER A 198 -9.44 -23.71 -51.73
C SER A 198 -8.98 -24.84 -52.67
N PRO A 199 -7.83 -25.49 -52.40
CA PRO A 199 -7.83 -26.95 -52.16
C PRO A 199 -6.89 -27.35 -50.99
N SER A 200 -7.22 -28.33 -50.13
CA SER A 200 -7.07 -29.80 -50.33
C SER A 200 -5.63 -30.22 -50.64
N SER A 201 -4.94 -31.22 -50.04
CA SER A 201 -5.18 -32.25 -49.01
C SER A 201 -4.15 -33.37 -49.30
N VAL A 202 -3.59 -34.11 -48.32
CA VAL A 202 -3.21 -35.56 -48.43
C VAL A 202 -2.48 -36.07 -47.17
N SER A 203 -2.74 -37.34 -46.82
CA SER A 203 -1.95 -38.22 -45.93
C SER A 203 -2.10 -39.65 -46.49
N PRO A 204 -1.24 -40.65 -46.19
CA PRO A 204 -0.99 -41.22 -44.84
C PRO A 204 0.55 -41.32 -44.57
N SER A 205 1.18 -42.20 -43.78
CA SER A 205 0.80 -43.48 -43.14
C SER A 205 1.68 -43.86 -41.93
N SER A 206 1.36 -44.99 -41.29
CA SER A 206 1.92 -45.50 -40.03
C SER A 206 2.93 -46.66 -40.19
N ALA A 207 3.92 -46.78 -39.29
CA ALA A 207 4.52 -48.07 -38.91
C ALA A 207 5.23 -48.03 -37.54
N SER A 208 5.26 -49.17 -36.85
CA SER A 208 6.09 -49.53 -35.67
C SER A 208 6.22 -51.08 -35.66
N PRO A 209 7.26 -51.73 -35.06
CA PRO A 209 7.27 -51.92 -33.59
C PRO A 209 8.63 -52.17 -32.88
N SER A 210 8.57 -52.13 -31.54
CA SER A 210 9.23 -53.00 -30.53
C SER A 210 10.77 -53.10 -30.31
N SER A 211 11.16 -52.73 -29.07
CA SER A 211 11.97 -53.47 -28.06
C SER A 211 13.50 -53.73 -28.21
N ALA A 212 14.28 -53.28 -27.21
CA ALA A 212 15.18 -54.10 -26.35
C ALA A 212 15.81 -53.31 -25.16
N SER A 213 16.28 -54.02 -24.12
CA SER A 213 17.00 -53.56 -22.89
C SER A 213 17.73 -54.80 -22.27
N PRO A 214 18.55 -54.75 -21.18
CA PRO A 214 18.94 -53.68 -20.21
C PRO A 214 20.45 -53.29 -20.36
N SER A 215 21.41 -53.14 -19.42
CA SER A 215 21.65 -53.39 -17.95
C SER A 215 23.05 -52.84 -17.56
N SER A 216 23.51 -52.61 -16.31
CA SER A 216 22.92 -52.46 -14.94
C SER A 216 24.02 -52.16 -13.87
N ALA A 217 23.66 -51.62 -12.70
CA ALA A 217 24.45 -51.40 -11.45
C ALA A 217 25.50 -50.23 -11.45
N SER A 218 25.70 -49.36 -10.42
CA SER A 218 25.36 -49.27 -8.96
C SER A 218 26.46 -49.75 -7.97
N PRO A 219 26.50 -49.30 -6.68
CA PRO A 219 25.69 -48.30 -5.95
C PRO A 219 26.43 -46.92 -5.85
N SER A 220 26.61 -46.10 -4.79
CA SER A 220 26.33 -46.03 -3.31
C SER A 220 26.78 -44.63 -2.78
N SER A 221 26.38 -44.05 -1.63
CA SER A 221 25.26 -44.21 -0.66
C SER A 221 25.36 -43.17 0.50
N ALA A 222 24.23 -42.71 1.07
CA ALA A 222 24.06 -41.80 2.24
C ALA A 222 24.45 -40.30 2.06
N SER A 223 23.68 -39.23 2.35
CA SER A 223 22.51 -38.93 3.23
C SER A 223 22.86 -38.46 4.67
N PRO A 224 22.04 -37.62 5.36
CA PRO A 224 20.71 -37.10 4.98
C PRO A 224 20.51 -35.56 5.09
N SER A 225 19.40 -35.06 4.51
CA SER A 225 18.70 -33.85 4.98
C SER A 225 17.19 -34.05 4.78
N SER A 226 16.35 -33.44 5.63
CA SER A 226 14.93 -33.75 5.74
C SER A 226 14.03 -32.74 5.03
N ALA A 227 13.52 -33.12 3.86
CA ALA A 227 12.34 -32.51 3.26
C ALA A 227 11.15 -33.48 3.39
N SER A 228 10.01 -33.00 3.89
CA SER A 228 8.78 -33.80 4.01
C SER A 228 8.10 -33.94 2.65
N SER A 229 8.48 -34.96 1.88
CA SER A 229 7.86 -35.24 0.59
C SER A 229 6.44 -35.78 0.75
N SER A 230 5.44 -34.90 0.59
CA SER A 230 4.04 -35.28 0.45
C SER A 230 3.87 -36.31 -0.66
N SER A 231 3.42 -37.51 -0.31
CA SER A 231 3.30 -38.62 -1.26
C SER A 231 2.22 -38.34 -2.31
N VAL A 232 2.60 -38.34 -3.58
CA VAL A 232 1.66 -38.31 -4.71
C VAL A 232 0.74 -39.53 -4.62
N LEU A 233 -0.51 -39.31 -4.25
CA LEU A 233 -1.55 -40.33 -4.36
C LEU A 233 -1.87 -40.55 -5.85
N PRO A 234 -2.12 -41.79 -6.30
CA PRO A 234 -2.57 -42.04 -7.67
C PRO A 234 -3.92 -41.38 -7.89
N ALA A 235 -4.10 -40.72 -9.03
CA ALA A 235 -5.33 -40.00 -9.35
C ALA A 235 -6.56 -40.94 -9.27
N PRO A 236 -7.65 -40.53 -8.59
CA PRO A 236 -8.87 -41.31 -8.57
C PRO A 236 -9.46 -41.39 -9.99
N ALA A 237 -9.96 -42.57 -10.38
CA ALA A 237 -10.62 -42.74 -11.67
C ALA A 237 -11.88 -41.84 -11.76
N PRO A 238 -12.19 -41.25 -12.93
CA PRO A 238 -13.25 -40.25 -13.07
C PRO A 238 -14.63 -40.85 -12.78
N THR A 239 -15.22 -40.48 -11.65
CA THR A 239 -16.52 -40.97 -11.19
C THR A 239 -17.68 -40.19 -11.81
N SER A 240 -17.90 -40.44 -13.10
CA SER A 240 -19.16 -40.27 -13.83
C SER A 240 -19.91 -38.92 -13.72
N ALA A 241 -19.75 -38.12 -14.78
CA ALA A 241 -20.53 -36.95 -15.20
C ALA A 241 -20.25 -35.61 -14.47
N PRO A 242 -20.07 -34.50 -15.22
CA PRO A 242 -19.59 -33.23 -14.67
C PRO A 242 -20.73 -32.29 -14.25
N ASN A 243 -20.39 -31.19 -13.57
CA ASN A 243 -21.21 -29.99 -13.59
C ASN A 243 -21.42 -29.53 -15.05
N ASN A 244 -22.64 -29.13 -15.41
CA ASN A 244 -22.94 -28.49 -16.69
C ASN A 244 -22.48 -27.03 -16.69
N LEU A 245 -21.20 -26.81 -16.38
CA LEU A 245 -20.56 -25.50 -16.33
C LEU A 245 -20.42 -24.97 -17.76
N ASN A 246 -21.11 -23.88 -18.07
CA ASN A 246 -20.95 -23.19 -19.35
C ASN A 246 -19.64 -22.41 -19.34
N THR A 247 -18.55 -23.06 -19.75
CA THR A 247 -17.18 -22.51 -19.75
C THR A 247 -17.04 -21.24 -20.60
N SER A 248 -17.86 -21.08 -21.64
CA SER A 248 -17.92 -19.86 -22.46
C SER A 248 -18.59 -18.71 -21.71
N ALA A 249 -19.73 -18.95 -21.05
CA ALA A 249 -20.35 -17.94 -20.19
C ALA A 249 -19.46 -17.57 -19.00
N LEU A 250 -18.73 -18.54 -18.43
CA LEU A 250 -17.73 -18.31 -17.39
C LEU A 250 -16.61 -17.39 -17.90
N ALA A 251 -15.98 -17.73 -19.03
CA ALA A 251 -14.91 -16.92 -19.62
C ALA A 251 -15.37 -15.51 -20.01
N MET A 252 -16.58 -15.35 -20.54
CA MET A 252 -17.19 -14.04 -20.80
C MET A 252 -17.42 -13.23 -19.50
N THR A 253 -17.82 -13.90 -18.43
CA THR A 253 -18.04 -13.30 -17.11
C THR A 253 -16.74 -12.79 -16.49
N LEU A 254 -15.71 -13.64 -16.47
CA LEU A 254 -14.37 -13.26 -15.99
C LEU A 254 -13.78 -12.11 -16.84
N ALA A 255 -14.00 -12.12 -18.16
CA ALA A 255 -13.58 -11.02 -19.03
C ALA A 255 -14.32 -9.70 -18.76
N GLN A 256 -15.55 -9.76 -18.23
CA GLN A 256 -16.30 -8.57 -17.84
C GLN A 256 -15.75 -7.97 -16.53
N PHE A 257 -15.42 -8.78 -15.53
CA PHE A 257 -14.73 -8.31 -14.32
C PHE A 257 -13.36 -7.68 -14.65
N ASN A 258 -12.54 -8.35 -15.48
CA ASN A 258 -11.25 -7.81 -15.95
C ASN A 258 -11.42 -6.43 -16.62
N LYS A 259 -12.43 -6.26 -17.49
CA LYS A 259 -12.77 -4.96 -18.12
C LYS A 259 -13.20 -3.88 -17.14
N MET A 260 -13.78 -4.27 -16.01
CA MET A 260 -14.21 -3.37 -14.94
C MET A 260 -13.06 -3.03 -13.98
N GLY A 261 -11.90 -3.69 -14.10
CA GLY A 261 -10.79 -3.58 -13.15
C GLY A 261 -11.14 -4.17 -11.79
N LEU A 262 -11.77 -5.35 -11.79
CA LEU A 262 -12.26 -6.05 -10.60
C LEU A 262 -11.71 -7.48 -10.54
N ASP A 263 -11.29 -7.92 -9.35
CA ASP A 263 -10.63 -9.22 -9.17
C ASP A 263 -11.63 -10.37 -8.94
N VAL A 264 -11.44 -11.52 -9.60
CA VAL A 264 -12.37 -12.67 -9.52
C VAL A 264 -11.68 -14.02 -9.81
N PHE A 265 -11.47 -14.85 -8.78
CA PHE A 265 -10.51 -15.99 -8.72
C PHE A 265 -9.03 -15.64 -9.02
N GLU A 266 -8.80 -14.77 -10.00
CA GLU A 266 -7.52 -14.53 -10.64
C GLU A 266 -7.45 -13.06 -11.06
N VAL A 267 -6.23 -12.52 -11.11
CA VAL A 267 -5.95 -11.20 -11.63
C VAL A 267 -5.14 -11.37 -12.91
N VAL A 268 -5.74 -10.98 -14.04
CA VAL A 268 -5.02 -10.84 -15.32
C VAL A 268 -4.39 -9.46 -15.35
N THR A 269 -3.08 -9.38 -15.53
CA THR A 269 -2.33 -8.11 -15.58
C THR A 269 -1.17 -8.16 -16.58
N VAL A 270 -0.50 -7.03 -16.77
CA VAL A 270 0.65 -6.88 -17.68
C VAL A 270 1.77 -6.15 -16.94
N SER A 271 2.97 -6.73 -16.94
CA SER A 271 4.14 -6.21 -16.23
C SER A 271 5.43 -6.42 -17.04
N PRO A 272 6.56 -5.81 -16.66
CA PRO A 272 7.86 -6.15 -17.23
C PRO A 272 8.16 -7.65 -17.14
N ASN A 273 8.66 -8.24 -18.23
CA ASN A 273 9.03 -9.65 -18.30
C ASN A 273 10.34 -9.87 -17.53
N SER A 274 10.28 -10.61 -16.42
CA SER A 274 11.47 -10.91 -15.58
C SER A 274 12.64 -11.53 -16.37
N THR A 275 12.41 -12.22 -17.48
CA THR A 275 13.47 -12.82 -18.32
C THR A 275 13.86 -11.99 -19.55
N ALA A 276 13.10 -10.93 -19.87
CA ALA A 276 13.36 -10.02 -20.99
C ALA A 276 12.86 -8.59 -20.66
N PRO A 277 13.51 -7.87 -19.73
CA PRO A 277 12.91 -6.73 -19.02
C PRO A 277 12.59 -5.49 -19.85
N THR A 278 13.05 -5.42 -21.10
CA THR A 278 12.66 -4.39 -22.06
C THR A 278 11.28 -4.62 -22.69
N THR A 279 10.66 -5.78 -22.42
CA THR A 279 9.36 -6.21 -22.96
C THR A 279 8.36 -6.47 -21.85
N ASN A 280 7.08 -6.17 -22.10
CA ASN A 280 5.98 -6.53 -21.20
C ASN A 280 5.53 -7.99 -21.44
N ALA A 281 5.20 -8.69 -20.36
CA ALA A 281 4.57 -10.01 -20.34
C ALA A 281 3.13 -9.93 -19.84
N LEU A 282 2.29 -10.85 -20.31
CA LEU A 282 0.97 -11.12 -19.73
C LEU A 282 1.17 -12.01 -18.48
N VAL A 283 0.52 -11.65 -17.37
CA VAL A 283 0.66 -12.34 -16.08
C VAL A 283 -0.72 -12.73 -15.54
N VAL A 284 -0.81 -13.91 -14.93
CA VAL A 284 -1.96 -14.41 -14.18
C VAL A 284 -1.51 -14.73 -12.76
N THR A 285 -2.18 -14.13 -11.77
CA THR A 285 -2.01 -14.46 -10.36
C THR A 285 -3.33 -14.80 -9.68
N GLN A 286 -3.28 -15.47 -8.54
CA GLN A 286 -4.47 -15.77 -7.72
C GLN A 286 -5.08 -14.49 -7.13
N GLY A 287 -6.39 -14.49 -6.87
CA GLY A 287 -7.11 -13.37 -6.27
C GLY A 287 -8.55 -13.72 -5.90
N GLY A 288 -9.38 -12.70 -5.70
CA GLY A 288 -10.83 -12.88 -5.51
C GLY A 288 -11.28 -13.42 -4.14
N LEU A 289 -10.41 -13.42 -3.12
CA LEU A 289 -10.83 -13.54 -1.71
C LEU A 289 -11.44 -12.21 -1.23
N GLY A 290 -12.35 -12.27 -0.25
CA GLY A 290 -12.97 -11.09 0.36
C GLY A 290 -12.59 -10.81 1.82
N LEU A 291 -11.79 -11.66 2.45
CA LEU A 291 -11.04 -11.37 3.69
C LEU A 291 -9.56 -11.08 3.36
N PRO A 292 -8.80 -10.37 4.22
CA PRO A 292 -7.46 -9.85 3.87
C PRO A 292 -6.43 -10.91 3.46
N SER A 293 -6.52 -12.12 4.03
CA SER A 293 -5.68 -13.25 3.63
C SER A 293 -6.37 -14.60 3.85
N LYS A 294 -5.75 -15.66 3.33
CA LYS A 294 -6.26 -17.04 3.44
C LYS A 294 -6.31 -17.55 4.89
N GLU A 295 -5.47 -17.02 5.78
CA GLU A 295 -5.38 -17.37 7.20
C GLU A 295 -6.68 -17.04 7.95
N TYR A 296 -7.34 -15.94 7.60
CA TYR A 296 -8.64 -15.56 8.18
C TYR A 296 -9.75 -16.57 7.90
N TYR A 297 -9.66 -17.36 6.81
CA TYR A 297 -10.59 -18.46 6.53
C TYR A 297 -10.36 -19.71 7.41
N SER A 298 -9.48 -19.64 8.40
CA SER A 298 -9.34 -20.61 9.49
C SER A 298 -9.90 -20.11 10.84
N ASP A 299 -10.30 -18.84 10.93
CA ASP A 299 -10.90 -18.26 12.15
C ASP A 299 -12.44 -18.34 12.08
N ASN A 300 -13.02 -19.18 12.93
CA ASN A 300 -14.46 -19.36 13.04
C ASN A 300 -15.22 -18.08 13.43
N SER A 301 -14.57 -17.12 14.13
CA SER A 301 -15.21 -15.88 14.57
C SER A 301 -15.26 -14.85 13.44
N THR A 302 -14.14 -14.57 12.77
CA THR A 302 -14.12 -13.77 11.54
C THR A 302 -15.03 -14.37 10.47
N LEU A 303 -15.03 -15.69 10.25
CA LEU A 303 -15.90 -16.34 9.27
C LEU A 303 -17.40 -16.13 9.56
N GLN A 304 -17.82 -16.13 10.83
CA GLN A 304 -19.22 -15.87 11.19
C GLN A 304 -19.60 -14.40 10.96
N ALA A 305 -18.75 -13.45 11.35
CA ALA A 305 -18.94 -12.03 11.07
C ALA A 305 -18.96 -11.76 9.55
N TYR A 306 -18.10 -12.44 8.79
CA TYR A 306 -18.04 -12.37 7.33
C TYR A 306 -19.32 -12.90 6.68
N GLN A 307 -19.80 -14.08 7.07
CA GLN A 307 -21.04 -14.66 6.54
C GLN A 307 -22.26 -13.78 6.86
N GLN A 308 -22.34 -13.20 8.07
CA GLN A 308 -23.36 -12.22 8.39
C GLN A 308 -23.26 -10.99 7.47
N THR A 309 -22.06 -10.44 7.28
CA THR A 309 -21.80 -9.28 6.42
C THR A 309 -22.23 -9.52 4.98
N VAL A 310 -21.86 -10.67 4.39
CA VAL A 310 -22.29 -11.08 3.04
C VAL A 310 -23.82 -11.10 2.95
N GLY A 311 -24.51 -11.72 3.91
CA GLY A 311 -25.97 -11.80 3.94
C GLY A 311 -26.66 -10.45 4.11
N GLN A 312 -26.10 -9.54 4.92
CA GLN A 312 -26.60 -8.17 5.09
C GLN A 312 -26.41 -7.35 3.80
N MET A 313 -25.26 -7.44 3.15
CA MET A 313 -24.97 -6.73 1.90
C MET A 313 -25.90 -7.17 0.75
N PHE A 314 -26.15 -8.48 0.59
CA PHE A 314 -27.14 -8.95 -0.38
C PHE A 314 -28.54 -8.38 -0.09
N ALA A 315 -28.96 -8.37 1.18
CA ALA A 315 -30.26 -7.83 1.61
C ALA A 315 -30.39 -6.31 1.38
N LEU A 316 -29.31 -5.55 1.53
CA LEU A 316 -29.29 -4.11 1.27
C LEU A 316 -29.27 -3.76 -0.22
N ILE A 317 -28.46 -4.46 -1.03
CA ILE A 317 -28.24 -4.11 -2.44
C ILE A 317 -29.35 -4.67 -3.35
N LEU A 318 -29.79 -5.92 -3.14
CA LEU A 318 -30.79 -6.60 -3.97
C LEU A 318 -32.20 -6.63 -3.32
N GLY A 319 -32.35 -6.10 -2.11
CA GLY A 319 -33.61 -6.13 -1.37
C GLY A 319 -33.95 -7.54 -0.89
N GLY A 320 -35.17 -8.02 -1.16
CA GLY A 320 -35.49 -9.43 -0.91
C GLY A 320 -36.92 -9.82 -1.31
N PRO A 321 -37.18 -11.11 -1.58
CA PRO A 321 -38.53 -11.60 -1.82
C PRO A 321 -39.37 -11.44 -0.54
N SER A 322 -40.49 -10.73 -0.65
CA SER A 322 -41.33 -10.38 0.50
C SER A 322 -41.99 -11.60 1.14
N SER A 323 -41.47 -12.05 2.28
CA SER A 323 -42.25 -12.88 3.19
C SER A 323 -43.39 -12.05 3.82
N ASN A 324 -44.56 -12.64 4.02
CA ASN A 324 -45.76 -11.93 4.47
C ASN A 324 -45.61 -11.35 5.90
N SER A 325 -45.19 -10.09 6.02
CA SER A 325 -45.42 -9.33 7.25
C SER A 325 -46.91 -8.95 7.32
N THR A 326 -47.66 -9.68 8.13
CA THR A 326 -49.10 -9.44 8.29
C THR A 326 -49.30 -8.11 9.01
N THR A 327 -49.80 -7.09 8.31
CA THR A 327 -50.03 -5.77 8.90
C THR A 327 -51.06 -5.86 10.04
N PRO A 328 -50.73 -5.46 11.28
CA PRO A 328 -51.74 -5.30 12.33
C PRO A 328 -52.67 -4.15 11.94
N GLY A 329 -53.89 -4.49 11.52
CA GLY A 329 -54.77 -3.53 10.85
C GLY A 329 -55.32 -2.45 11.77
N THR A 330 -54.97 -1.19 11.51
CA THR A 330 -55.75 -0.02 11.96
C THR A 330 -56.68 0.43 10.82
N THR A 331 -57.96 0.08 10.94
CA THR A 331 -59.01 0.43 9.97
C THR A 331 -59.45 1.89 10.09
N THR A 332 -59.05 2.72 9.13
CA THR A 332 -59.72 4.01 8.84
C THR A 332 -60.23 4.01 7.40
N SER A 333 -61.54 3.84 7.24
CA SER A 333 -62.19 3.86 5.94
C SER A 333 -62.49 5.29 5.50
N SER A 334 -62.00 5.69 4.33
CA SER A 334 -62.47 6.88 3.62
C SER A 334 -62.37 6.65 2.10
N THR A 335 -63.49 6.25 1.50
CA THR A 335 -63.63 6.20 0.04
C THR A 335 -63.63 7.61 -0.54
N VAL A 336 -62.78 7.88 -1.54
CA VAL A 336 -62.90 9.05 -2.41
C VAL A 336 -62.82 8.57 -3.85
N ALA A 337 -63.76 9.03 -4.68
CA ALA A 337 -63.88 8.62 -6.07
C ALA A 337 -62.96 9.44 -7.00
N ASN A 338 -62.70 8.90 -8.18
CA ASN A 338 -61.93 9.57 -9.23
C ASN A 338 -62.67 10.82 -9.75
N GLY A 339 -61.95 11.94 -9.94
CA GLY A 339 -62.54 13.23 -10.29
C GLY A 339 -61.52 14.28 -10.70
N THR A 340 -61.20 14.34 -11.99
CA THR A 340 -60.36 15.39 -12.59
C THR A 340 -61.10 16.73 -12.71
N THR A 341 -60.40 17.84 -12.47
CA THR A 341 -60.40 19.10 -13.26
C THR A 341 -59.39 20.07 -12.65
N ALA A 342 -58.75 20.93 -13.46
CA ALA A 342 -57.75 21.91 -13.02
C ALA A 342 -58.37 23.26 -12.62
N ILE A 343 -57.61 24.13 -11.93
CA ILE A 343 -57.31 25.53 -12.34
C ILE A 343 -56.43 26.28 -11.31
N SER A 344 -55.44 26.98 -11.87
CA SER A 344 -54.60 28.11 -11.39
C SER A 344 -54.94 28.88 -10.08
N SER A 345 -53.86 29.42 -9.47
CA SER A 345 -53.74 30.74 -8.77
C SER A 345 -54.49 30.98 -7.43
N THR A 346 -54.07 31.85 -6.50
CA THR A 346 -52.82 32.62 -6.23
C THR A 346 -52.91 33.18 -4.80
N THR A 347 -51.76 33.39 -4.12
CA THR A 347 -51.57 34.34 -2.97
C THR A 347 -52.46 34.14 -1.72
N ALA A 348 -52.28 34.84 -0.59
CA ALA A 348 -51.09 35.19 0.21
C ALA A 348 -51.58 35.81 1.54
N ASN A 349 -50.78 35.76 2.62
CA ASN A 349 -51.00 36.46 3.89
C ASN A 349 -52.29 36.05 4.68
N THR A 350 -52.47 36.35 5.98
CA THR A 350 -51.61 37.05 6.95
C THR A 350 -51.72 36.43 8.34
N ALA A 351 -50.78 36.76 9.22
CA ALA A 351 -50.77 36.43 10.64
C ALA A 351 -51.99 36.95 11.45
N SER A 352 -52.23 36.40 12.64
CA SER A 352 -51.90 37.10 13.91
C SER A 352 -52.41 36.38 15.18
N THR A 353 -51.72 36.59 16.32
CA THR A 353 -52.17 36.73 17.74
C THR A 353 -53.34 35.87 18.31
N SER A 354 -53.35 35.45 19.58
CA SER A 354 -52.56 35.89 20.77
C SER A 354 -52.60 34.88 21.94
N ALA A 355 -51.64 35.06 22.86
CA ALA A 355 -51.44 34.34 24.11
C ALA A 355 -52.58 34.42 25.17
N SER A 356 -52.67 33.40 26.05
CA SER A 356 -52.57 33.53 27.53
C SER A 356 -52.50 32.14 28.22
N VAL A 357 -51.59 31.89 29.18
CA VAL A 357 -51.72 31.93 30.68
C VAL A 357 -53.04 31.29 31.18
N SER A 358 -53.08 30.26 32.07
CA SER A 358 -52.44 30.23 33.41
C SER A 358 -52.29 28.84 34.07
N ALA A 359 -51.40 28.81 35.08
CA ALA A 359 -51.11 27.80 36.14
C ALA A 359 -52.27 26.89 36.63
N SER A 360 -52.04 25.64 37.08
CA SER A 360 -51.58 25.24 38.45
C SER A 360 -52.09 23.78 38.73
N SER A 361 -51.77 22.98 39.77
CA SER A 361 -50.88 23.05 40.96
C SER A 361 -50.57 21.64 41.59
N THR A 362 -49.42 21.52 42.28
CA THR A 362 -49.10 20.70 43.49
C THR A 362 -49.31 19.17 43.61
N GLY A 363 -48.33 18.50 44.24
CA GLY A 363 -48.42 17.14 44.82
C GLY A 363 -47.10 16.35 44.76
N ALA A 364 -46.06 16.65 45.56
CA ALA A 364 -45.87 16.34 47.00
C ALA A 364 -45.56 14.84 47.31
N SER A 365 -44.36 14.57 47.84
CA SER A 365 -43.82 13.27 48.32
C SER A 365 -44.32 12.95 49.77
N PRO A 366 -43.87 11.94 50.58
CA PRO A 366 -42.47 11.46 50.78
C PRO A 366 -42.27 9.96 51.21
N VAL A 367 -41.07 9.66 51.76
CA VAL A 367 -40.67 8.60 52.75
C VAL A 367 -39.72 7.47 52.28
N SER A 368 -38.64 7.31 53.04
CA SER A 368 -37.66 6.19 53.08
C SER A 368 -37.43 5.79 54.57
N PRO A 369 -36.63 4.75 54.94
CA PRO A 369 -35.15 4.70 54.85
C PRO A 369 -34.70 3.37 54.19
N THR A 370 -33.62 2.60 54.45
CA THR A 370 -32.45 2.46 55.39
C THR A 370 -31.47 1.45 54.67
N SER A 371 -30.24 1.01 55.04
CA SER A 371 -29.16 1.18 56.05
C SER A 371 -28.03 0.16 55.67
N ALA A 372 -26.78 0.10 56.15
CA ALA A 372 -25.77 0.97 56.80
C ALA A 372 -24.55 0.05 57.15
N SER A 373 -23.28 0.44 57.31
CA SER A 373 -22.50 1.65 56.95
C SER A 373 -21.00 1.47 57.35
N ALA A 374 -20.08 2.22 56.71
CA ALA A 374 -18.72 2.58 57.21
C ALA A 374 -17.59 1.51 57.08
N ALA A 375 -16.28 1.85 57.18
CA ALA A 375 -15.66 3.10 57.67
C ALA A 375 -14.30 3.48 57.01
N SER A 376 -13.85 4.73 57.23
CA SER A 376 -12.53 5.30 56.84
C SER A 376 -12.19 6.49 57.79
N PRO A 377 -10.92 6.92 57.95
CA PRO A 377 -10.27 7.92 57.08
C PRO A 377 -8.79 7.50 56.76
N THR A 378 -7.71 8.28 56.56
CA THR A 378 -7.25 9.70 56.77
C THR A 378 -5.96 9.90 55.89
N SER A 379 -5.25 11.04 55.71
CA SER A 379 -5.27 12.43 56.22
C SER A 379 -4.40 13.39 55.35
N ALA A 380 -4.80 14.67 55.25
CA ALA A 380 -4.01 15.93 55.36
C ALA A 380 -2.59 16.12 54.70
N SER A 381 -2.19 17.30 54.19
CA SER A 381 -2.87 18.59 53.91
C SER A 381 -1.94 19.66 53.26
N ALA A 382 -2.53 20.67 52.59
CA ALA A 382 -2.02 22.05 52.36
C ALA A 382 -0.82 22.26 51.37
N ALA A 383 -0.64 23.41 50.69
CA ALA A 383 -1.53 24.54 50.34
C ALA A 383 -0.91 25.44 49.22
N SER A 384 -1.72 26.25 48.52
CA SER A 384 -1.29 27.27 47.54
C SER A 384 -0.93 28.63 48.18
N PRO A 385 -0.32 29.58 47.44
CA PRO A 385 -1.05 30.83 47.15
C PRO A 385 -0.72 31.57 45.81
N THR A 386 -1.75 32.21 45.22
CA THR A 386 -1.84 33.56 44.56
C THR A 386 -0.62 34.25 43.89
N SER A 387 -0.72 35.08 42.83
CA SER A 387 -1.83 35.50 41.92
C SER A 387 -1.36 36.58 40.89
N ALA A 388 -2.17 36.84 39.84
CA ALA A 388 -2.27 38.10 39.05
C ALA A 388 -1.13 38.43 38.02
N SER A 389 -1.35 39.16 36.92
CA SER A 389 -2.58 39.50 36.13
C SER A 389 -2.24 40.26 34.82
N ALA A 390 -3.18 40.29 33.85
CA ALA A 390 -3.28 41.20 32.69
C ALA A 390 -2.26 41.00 31.53
N ALA A 391 -2.57 41.29 30.26
CA ALA A 391 -3.85 41.43 29.54
C ALA A 391 -3.64 41.32 28.01
N GLY A 392 -4.64 40.85 27.25
CA GLY A 392 -4.63 40.77 25.78
C GLY A 392 -6.07 40.77 25.21
N PRO A 393 -6.30 41.22 23.96
CA PRO A 393 -7.62 41.67 23.52
C PRO A 393 -8.53 40.58 22.90
N THR A 394 -9.81 40.92 22.91
CA THR A 394 -10.97 40.21 22.34
C THR A 394 -10.82 39.77 20.88
N THR A 395 -11.27 38.54 20.59
CA THR A 395 -11.77 38.12 19.27
C THR A 395 -13.21 37.61 19.39
N SER A 396 -13.98 37.71 18.30
CA SER A 396 -15.40 37.35 18.25
C SER A 396 -15.62 35.86 18.05
N SER A 397 -16.64 35.29 18.69
CA SER A 397 -17.08 33.92 18.48
C SER A 397 -17.43 33.63 17.01
N PRO A 398 -16.92 32.52 16.43
CA PRO A 398 -17.61 31.86 15.32
C PRO A 398 -19.00 31.39 15.77
N ALA A 399 -19.95 31.30 14.84
CA ALA A 399 -21.25 30.72 15.14
C ALA A 399 -21.14 29.21 15.40
N ALA A 400 -22.06 28.66 16.21
CA ALA A 400 -22.12 27.22 16.42
C ALA A 400 -22.39 26.49 15.10
N ALA A 401 -21.61 25.43 14.84
CA ALA A 401 -21.88 24.53 13.73
C ALA A 401 -23.25 23.85 13.93
N PRO A 402 -24.03 23.62 12.85
CA PRO A 402 -25.27 22.88 12.95
C PRO A 402 -24.94 21.43 13.31
N THR A 403 -25.50 20.92 14.41
CA THR A 403 -25.45 19.50 14.75
C THR A 403 -26.26 18.71 13.73
N THR A 404 -25.60 18.20 12.69
CA THR A 404 -26.14 17.13 11.86
C THR A 404 -26.48 15.94 12.76
N GLY A 405 -27.68 15.38 12.60
CA GLY A 405 -28.11 14.29 13.45
C GLY A 405 -27.26 13.05 13.21
N ALA A 406 -26.87 12.37 14.30
CA ALA A 406 -26.27 11.04 14.20
C ALA A 406 -27.21 10.13 13.39
N VAL A 407 -26.71 9.57 12.30
CA VAL A 407 -27.45 8.58 11.52
C VAL A 407 -27.55 7.33 12.39
N ALA A 408 -28.76 6.85 12.62
CA ALA A 408 -28.96 5.57 13.30
C ALA A 408 -28.55 4.45 12.33
N PHE A 409 -27.29 4.00 12.45
CA PHE A 409 -26.76 2.91 11.66
C PHE A 409 -27.58 1.63 11.88
N ALA A 410 -27.69 0.82 10.83
CA ALA A 410 -28.63 -0.29 10.77
C ALA A 410 -28.02 -1.58 11.35
N ASP A 411 -27.65 -1.58 12.64
CA ASP A 411 -27.07 -2.73 13.36
C ASP A 411 -27.86 -4.05 13.15
N ASN A 412 -29.15 -3.92 12.84
CA ASN A 412 -30.11 -5.01 12.67
C ASN A 412 -30.71 -5.06 11.24
N VAL A 413 -29.90 -4.98 10.18
CA VAL A 413 -30.34 -5.40 8.82
C VAL A 413 -30.84 -6.85 8.87
N PRO A 414 -32.15 -7.13 8.63
CA PRO A 414 -32.69 -8.48 8.83
C PRO A 414 -32.33 -9.42 7.67
N VAL A 415 -31.34 -10.28 7.87
CA VAL A 415 -30.94 -11.28 6.88
C VAL A 415 -31.98 -12.39 6.81
N SER A 416 -32.65 -12.53 5.65
CA SER A 416 -33.66 -13.57 5.44
C SER A 416 -33.03 -14.99 5.46
N PRO A 417 -33.79 -16.07 5.73
CA PRO A 417 -33.26 -17.44 5.62
C PRO A 417 -32.67 -17.76 4.24
N HIS A 418 -33.21 -17.12 3.19
CA HIS A 418 -32.69 -17.19 1.83
C HIS A 418 -31.31 -16.51 1.70
N TRP A 419 -31.16 -15.27 2.16
CA TRP A 419 -29.88 -14.56 2.10
C TRP A 419 -28.80 -15.19 3.00
N ASN A 420 -29.19 -15.81 4.12
CA ASN A 420 -28.28 -16.63 4.92
C ASN A 420 -27.75 -17.85 4.14
N SER A 421 -28.57 -18.47 3.27
CA SER A 421 -28.13 -19.58 2.41
C SER A 421 -27.17 -19.10 1.31
N VAL A 422 -27.49 -17.99 0.64
CA VAL A 422 -26.60 -17.38 -0.37
C VAL A 422 -25.25 -17.01 0.24
N ALA A 423 -25.26 -16.41 1.44
CA ALA A 423 -24.03 -16.09 2.16
C ALA A 423 -23.23 -17.34 2.58
N GLN A 424 -23.92 -18.40 3.01
CA GLN A 424 -23.29 -19.67 3.37
C GLN A 424 -22.57 -20.30 2.16
N ASP A 425 -23.19 -20.26 0.97
CA ASP A 425 -22.59 -20.75 -0.29
C ASP A 425 -21.33 -19.96 -0.65
N VAL A 426 -21.40 -18.63 -0.60
CA VAL A 426 -20.27 -17.73 -0.89
C VAL A 426 -19.09 -18.00 0.04
N VAL A 427 -19.32 -18.02 1.36
CA VAL A 427 -18.25 -18.24 2.34
C VAL A 427 -17.69 -19.66 2.23
N ASN A 428 -18.53 -20.68 2.04
CA ASN A 428 -18.07 -22.05 1.81
C ASN A 428 -17.25 -22.20 0.52
N PHE A 429 -17.54 -21.41 -0.51
CA PHE A 429 -16.73 -21.37 -1.73
C PHE A 429 -15.39 -20.67 -1.48
N GLU A 430 -15.39 -19.48 -0.88
CA GLU A 430 -14.16 -18.73 -0.61
C GLU A 430 -13.22 -19.43 0.37
N THR A 431 -13.72 -20.12 1.40
CA THR A 431 -12.87 -20.98 2.27
C THR A 431 -12.15 -22.06 1.46
N GLN A 432 -12.78 -22.61 0.42
CA GLN A 432 -12.15 -23.58 -0.47
C GLN A 432 -11.20 -22.93 -1.50
N LEU A 433 -11.47 -21.69 -1.90
CA LEU A 433 -10.58 -20.88 -2.73
C LEU A 433 -9.30 -20.52 -1.95
N ALA A 434 -9.43 -20.07 -0.70
CA ALA A 434 -8.33 -19.79 0.23
C ALA A 434 -7.48 -21.05 0.53
N ALA A 435 -8.12 -22.23 0.59
CA ALA A 435 -7.41 -23.51 0.70
C ALA A 435 -6.70 -23.93 -0.59
N ALA A 436 -7.18 -23.47 -1.76
CA ALA A 436 -6.54 -23.69 -3.06
C ALA A 436 -5.33 -22.75 -3.29
N SER A 437 -5.41 -21.52 -2.79
CA SER A 437 -4.39 -20.46 -2.87
C SER A 437 -3.02 -20.87 -2.31
N ALA A 438 -1.96 -20.43 -2.98
CA ALA A 438 -0.62 -20.36 -2.39
C ALA A 438 -0.57 -19.35 -1.22
N ASP A 439 0.40 -19.51 -0.32
CA ASP A 439 0.75 -18.51 0.69
C ASP A 439 1.60 -17.37 0.11
N ILE A 440 1.74 -16.28 0.87
CA ILE A 440 2.46 -15.07 0.46
C ILE A 440 3.97 -15.30 0.24
N VAL A 441 4.60 -16.26 0.94
CA VAL A 441 6.01 -16.59 0.76
C VAL A 441 6.24 -17.22 -0.61
N ALA A 442 5.36 -18.15 -1.01
CA ALA A 442 5.42 -18.81 -2.31
C ALA A 442 5.07 -17.89 -3.50
N LEU A 443 4.27 -16.84 -3.28
CA LEU A 443 4.02 -15.81 -4.30
C LEU A 443 5.23 -14.88 -4.49
N ASN A 444 5.90 -14.52 -3.39
CA ASN A 444 6.96 -13.51 -3.39
C ASN A 444 8.33 -14.08 -3.80
N ASP A 445 8.59 -15.39 -3.71
CA ASP A 445 9.80 -15.99 -4.30
C ASP A 445 9.69 -16.04 -5.85
N PRO A 446 10.49 -15.25 -6.61
CA PRO A 446 10.40 -15.22 -8.06
C PRO A 446 10.76 -16.56 -8.72
N ASN A 447 11.49 -17.45 -8.03
CA ASN A 447 11.79 -18.80 -8.52
C ASN A 447 10.54 -19.70 -8.51
N LEU A 448 9.54 -19.39 -7.68
CA LEU A 448 8.28 -20.11 -7.57
C LEU A 448 7.16 -19.43 -8.38
N SER A 449 7.18 -18.10 -8.49
CA SER A 449 6.12 -17.32 -9.16
C SER A 449 6.39 -16.90 -10.61
N ASN A 450 7.55 -17.26 -11.19
CA ASN A 450 7.83 -17.06 -12.62
C ASN A 450 7.63 -18.32 -13.48
N ASN A 451 6.41 -18.86 -13.51
CA ASN A 451 6.08 -20.01 -14.36
C ASN A 451 5.62 -19.54 -15.75
N THR A 452 6.57 -19.29 -16.66
CA THR A 452 6.28 -18.94 -18.05
C THR A 452 5.81 -20.16 -18.86
N MET A 453 4.66 -20.05 -19.52
CA MET A 453 4.06 -21.08 -20.40
C MET A 453 3.28 -20.43 -21.56
N THR A 454 2.67 -21.21 -22.45
CA THR A 454 1.72 -20.68 -23.45
C THR A 454 0.27 -20.67 -22.94
N VAL A 455 -0.58 -19.83 -23.53
CA VAL A 455 -2.03 -19.85 -23.29
C VAL A 455 -2.63 -21.26 -23.52
N GLN A 456 -2.14 -22.02 -24.51
CA GLN A 456 -2.55 -23.41 -24.72
C GLN A 456 -2.17 -24.35 -23.55
N GLN A 457 -1.01 -24.14 -22.92
CA GLN A 457 -0.59 -24.94 -21.76
C GLN A 457 -1.41 -24.58 -20.53
N LEU A 458 -1.73 -23.30 -20.32
CA LEU A 458 -2.63 -22.84 -19.26
C LEU A 458 -4.05 -23.40 -19.44
N SER A 459 -4.59 -23.40 -20.66
CA SER A 459 -5.85 -24.07 -21.01
C SER A 459 -5.88 -25.58 -20.72
N ALA A 460 -4.72 -26.24 -20.63
CA ALA A 460 -4.61 -27.64 -20.25
C ALA A 460 -4.45 -27.86 -18.73
N LEU A 461 -4.15 -26.81 -17.95
CA LEU A 461 -4.13 -26.83 -16.48
C LEU A 461 -5.51 -26.51 -15.89
N THR A 462 -6.21 -25.51 -16.44
CA THR A 462 -7.54 -25.05 -16.00
C THR A 462 -8.59 -25.11 -17.13
N PRO A 463 -8.89 -26.29 -17.72
CA PRO A 463 -9.85 -26.43 -18.82
C PRO A 463 -11.31 -26.07 -18.49
N SER A 464 -11.67 -25.81 -17.22
CA SER A 464 -12.95 -25.19 -16.86
C SER A 464 -13.04 -23.72 -17.31
N ILE A 465 -11.90 -23.05 -17.51
CA ILE A 465 -11.83 -21.67 -18.00
C ILE A 465 -11.47 -21.71 -19.50
N ASP A 466 -12.34 -21.17 -20.35
CA ASP A 466 -11.98 -20.90 -21.74
C ASP A 466 -11.08 -19.66 -21.81
N TRP A 467 -9.79 -19.87 -21.55
CA TRP A 467 -8.73 -18.86 -21.64
C TRP A 467 -8.66 -18.16 -23.00
N GLY A 468 -9.04 -18.85 -24.08
CA GLY A 468 -9.11 -18.27 -25.41
C GLY A 468 -10.18 -17.18 -25.49
N THR A 469 -11.40 -17.49 -25.04
CA THR A 469 -12.50 -16.52 -24.95
C THR A 469 -12.20 -15.41 -23.92
N LEU A 470 -11.67 -15.77 -22.74
CA LEU A 470 -11.38 -14.84 -21.65
C LEU A 470 -10.37 -13.77 -22.08
N LEU A 471 -9.21 -14.17 -22.58
CA LEU A 471 -8.14 -13.23 -22.92
C LEU A 471 -8.43 -12.43 -24.19
N ASN A 472 -9.10 -13.02 -25.20
CA ASN A 472 -9.51 -12.27 -26.39
C ASN A 472 -10.68 -11.30 -26.15
N ASN A 473 -11.47 -11.49 -25.09
CA ASN A 473 -12.41 -10.47 -24.66
C ASN A 473 -11.76 -9.43 -23.74
N THR A 474 -10.78 -9.80 -22.93
CA THR A 474 -10.10 -8.89 -21.98
C THR A 474 -9.14 -7.91 -22.66
N LEU A 475 -8.28 -8.40 -23.56
CA LEU A 475 -7.10 -7.66 -24.04
C LEU A 475 -7.42 -6.91 -25.35
N PRO A 476 -7.07 -5.61 -25.49
CA PRO A 476 -7.46 -4.78 -26.64
C PRO A 476 -7.07 -5.32 -28.03
N ASN A 477 -5.95 -6.05 -28.12
CA ASN A 477 -5.43 -6.62 -29.36
C ASN A 477 -5.69 -8.14 -29.49
N GLY A 478 -6.32 -8.76 -28.48
CA GLY A 478 -6.47 -10.22 -28.39
C GLY A 478 -5.13 -10.98 -28.21
N VAL A 479 -5.22 -12.31 -28.16
CA VAL A 479 -4.08 -13.24 -28.05
C VAL A 479 -4.36 -14.56 -28.78
N ASN A 480 -3.30 -15.19 -29.29
CA ASN A 480 -3.36 -16.52 -29.88
C ASN A 480 -2.92 -17.60 -28.88
N SER A 481 -3.18 -18.88 -29.18
CA SER A 481 -2.86 -20.02 -28.30
C SER A 481 -1.37 -20.18 -27.96
N SER A 482 -0.48 -19.62 -28.78
CA SER A 482 0.98 -19.64 -28.59
C SER A 482 1.51 -18.39 -27.88
N GLN A 483 0.64 -17.47 -27.43
CA GLN A 483 1.02 -16.33 -26.62
C GLN A 483 1.68 -16.82 -25.32
N SER A 484 2.80 -16.19 -24.96
CA SER A 484 3.51 -16.42 -23.70
C SER A 484 2.77 -15.74 -22.54
N ILE A 485 2.62 -16.46 -21.42
CA ILE A 485 1.96 -16.00 -20.20
C ILE A 485 2.73 -16.50 -18.96
N GLN A 486 2.90 -15.64 -17.96
CA GLN A 486 3.49 -16.00 -16.67
C GLN A 486 2.38 -16.34 -15.67
N VAL A 487 2.52 -17.44 -14.94
CA VAL A 487 1.57 -17.88 -13.92
C VAL A 487 2.27 -17.89 -12.55
N THR A 488 1.71 -17.23 -11.54
CA THR A 488 2.36 -17.14 -10.21
C THR A 488 2.26 -18.41 -9.37
N SER A 489 1.31 -19.31 -9.65
CA SER A 489 1.23 -20.62 -8.99
C SER A 489 0.56 -21.67 -9.86
N ILE A 490 1.34 -22.67 -10.32
CA ILE A 490 0.82 -23.84 -11.03
C ILE A 490 -0.10 -24.68 -10.13
N THR A 491 0.24 -24.79 -8.85
CA THR A 491 -0.56 -25.54 -7.87
C THR A 491 -1.91 -24.87 -7.64
N TYR A 492 -1.97 -23.53 -7.63
CA TYR A 492 -3.24 -22.80 -7.58
C TYR A 492 -4.13 -23.13 -8.78
N GLN A 493 -3.59 -23.10 -10.01
CA GLN A 493 -4.34 -23.49 -11.22
C GLN A 493 -4.95 -24.89 -11.07
N GLN A 494 -4.16 -25.88 -10.65
CA GLN A 494 -4.61 -27.26 -10.49
C GLN A 494 -5.69 -27.40 -9.40
N ASN A 495 -5.56 -26.67 -8.29
CA ASN A 495 -6.56 -26.65 -7.22
C ASN A 495 -7.85 -25.92 -7.65
N LEU A 496 -7.73 -24.81 -8.38
CA LEU A 496 -8.85 -24.05 -8.93
C LEU A 496 -9.63 -24.87 -9.95
N GLN A 497 -8.96 -25.64 -10.82
CA GLN A 497 -9.62 -26.58 -11.73
C GLN A 497 -10.49 -27.59 -10.96
N ALA A 498 -9.93 -28.24 -9.94
CA ALA A 498 -10.65 -29.20 -9.10
C ALA A 498 -11.78 -28.54 -8.27
N LEU A 499 -11.67 -27.25 -7.96
CA LEU A 499 -12.71 -26.46 -7.30
C LEU A 499 -13.85 -26.10 -8.27
N LEU A 500 -13.54 -25.67 -9.50
CA LEU A 500 -14.54 -25.35 -10.53
C LEU A 500 -15.29 -26.61 -11.00
N GLU A 501 -14.62 -27.75 -11.15
CA GLU A 501 -15.26 -29.01 -11.55
C GLU A 501 -16.35 -29.47 -10.57
N LYS A 502 -16.14 -29.28 -9.27
CA LYS A 502 -17.08 -29.70 -8.21
C LYS A 502 -18.13 -28.64 -7.84
N THR A 503 -17.92 -27.37 -8.18
CA THR A 503 -18.81 -26.27 -7.75
C THR A 503 -19.99 -26.09 -8.70
N SER A 504 -21.21 -25.98 -8.16
CA SER A 504 -22.41 -25.77 -8.96
C SER A 504 -22.45 -24.35 -9.56
N PRO A 505 -23.05 -24.16 -10.76
CA PRO A 505 -23.20 -22.82 -11.34
C PRO A 505 -23.93 -21.81 -10.44
N ASN A 506 -24.87 -22.25 -9.60
CA ASN A 506 -25.54 -21.38 -8.61
C ASN A 506 -24.53 -20.76 -7.63
N VAL A 507 -23.65 -21.59 -7.05
CA VAL A 507 -22.63 -21.13 -6.08
C VAL A 507 -21.63 -20.19 -6.75
N LEU A 508 -21.25 -20.45 -8.01
CA LEU A 508 -20.42 -19.52 -8.79
C LEU A 508 -21.14 -18.19 -9.06
N GLN A 509 -22.44 -18.22 -9.40
CA GLN A 509 -23.24 -16.99 -9.59
C GLN A 509 -23.38 -16.18 -8.29
N ASN A 510 -23.61 -16.86 -7.16
CA ASN A 510 -23.64 -16.26 -5.82
C ASN A 510 -22.28 -15.60 -5.49
N TYR A 511 -21.16 -16.30 -5.72
CA TYR A 511 -19.81 -15.76 -5.55
C TYR A 511 -19.53 -14.56 -6.45
N PHE A 512 -19.91 -14.60 -7.74
CA PHE A 512 -19.72 -13.46 -8.64
C PHE A 512 -20.55 -12.24 -8.22
N ALA A 513 -21.81 -12.44 -7.83
CA ALA A 513 -22.66 -11.35 -7.36
C ALA A 513 -22.10 -10.72 -6.07
N TRP A 514 -21.59 -11.55 -5.15
CA TRP A 514 -20.86 -11.06 -3.98
C TRP A 514 -19.58 -10.29 -4.36
N THR A 515 -18.76 -10.84 -5.25
CA THR A 515 -17.51 -10.22 -5.73
C THR A 515 -17.76 -8.84 -6.36
N MET A 516 -18.87 -8.70 -7.09
CA MET A 516 -19.35 -7.44 -7.66
C MET A 516 -19.85 -6.47 -6.56
N ILE A 517 -20.65 -6.97 -5.61
CA ILE A 517 -21.18 -6.18 -4.48
C ILE A 517 -20.04 -5.65 -3.61
N ARG A 518 -19.12 -6.49 -3.18
CA ARG A 518 -17.99 -6.16 -2.29
C ARG A 518 -17.12 -5.05 -2.87
N GLN A 519 -16.77 -5.14 -4.16
CA GLN A 519 -15.84 -4.19 -4.79
C GLN A 519 -16.49 -2.88 -5.24
N LEU A 520 -17.77 -2.87 -5.61
CA LEU A 520 -18.45 -1.65 -6.07
C LEU A 520 -19.19 -0.88 -4.95
N SER A 521 -19.62 -1.55 -3.87
CA SER A 521 -20.34 -0.90 -2.77
C SER A 521 -19.60 0.26 -2.09
N PRO A 522 -18.26 0.31 -1.96
CA PRO A 522 -17.54 1.48 -1.42
C PRO A 522 -17.80 2.82 -2.14
N SER A 523 -18.42 2.79 -3.33
CA SER A 523 -18.86 4.00 -4.04
C SER A 523 -20.26 4.52 -3.64
N LEU A 524 -20.97 3.80 -2.76
CA LEU A 524 -22.32 4.14 -2.30
C LEU A 524 -22.31 5.02 -1.03
N SER A 525 -23.50 5.33 -0.51
CA SER A 525 -23.65 6.00 0.78
C SER A 525 -23.47 5.03 1.95
N SER A 526 -23.10 5.54 3.13
CA SER A 526 -22.81 4.76 4.34
C SER A 526 -23.92 3.79 4.77
N ASN A 527 -25.19 4.14 4.48
CA ASN A 527 -26.36 3.26 4.67
C ASN A 527 -26.25 1.89 3.96
N TYR A 528 -25.44 1.79 2.91
CA TYR A 528 -25.18 0.55 2.17
C TYR A 528 -23.83 -0.08 2.52
N THR A 529 -22.82 0.71 2.89
CA THR A 529 -21.46 0.19 3.16
C THR A 529 -21.28 -0.29 4.60
N TRP A 530 -22.14 0.14 5.54
CA TRP A 530 -21.96 -0.12 6.97
C TRP A 530 -21.61 -1.58 7.33
N PRO A 531 -22.21 -2.65 6.76
CA PRO A 531 -21.79 -4.02 7.07
C PRO A 531 -20.33 -4.32 6.72
N LEU A 532 -19.85 -3.84 5.56
CA LEU A 532 -18.44 -3.96 5.17
C LEU A 532 -17.54 -3.17 6.11
N THR A 533 -17.93 -1.94 6.48
CA THR A 533 -17.17 -1.09 7.39
C THR A 533 -17.11 -1.67 8.80
N ASN A 534 -18.19 -2.24 9.31
CA ASN A 534 -18.26 -2.90 10.60
C ASN A 534 -17.41 -4.19 10.65
N LEU A 535 -17.38 -4.97 9.56
CA LEU A 535 -16.47 -6.10 9.42
C LEU A 535 -15.00 -5.63 9.44
N GLN A 536 -14.66 -4.61 8.65
CA GLN A 536 -13.30 -4.07 8.59
C GLN A 536 -12.86 -3.52 9.96
N ALA A 537 -13.76 -2.83 10.67
CA ALA A 537 -13.54 -2.35 12.03
C ALA A 537 -13.31 -3.49 13.02
N THR A 538 -14.05 -4.61 12.88
CA THR A 538 -13.83 -5.83 13.69
C THR A 538 -12.46 -6.46 13.43
N ILE A 539 -11.96 -6.40 12.19
CA ILE A 539 -10.64 -6.92 11.79
C ILE A 539 -9.49 -6.01 12.25
N LEU A 540 -9.71 -4.69 12.30
CA LEU A 540 -8.69 -3.68 12.59
C LEU A 540 -8.73 -3.08 14.02
N GLY A 541 -9.78 -3.34 14.79
CA GLY A 541 -9.98 -2.82 16.15
C GLY A 541 -10.49 -1.37 16.22
N THR A 542 -10.93 -0.82 15.10
CA THR A 542 -11.48 0.55 15.01
C THR A 542 -12.93 0.61 15.53
N ASP A 543 -13.47 1.79 15.83
CA ASP A 543 -14.89 1.91 16.17
C ASP A 543 -15.73 1.77 14.88
N PRO A 544 -16.65 0.78 14.76
CA PRO A 544 -17.51 0.62 13.59
C PRO A 544 -18.47 1.79 13.33
N ASN A 545 -18.62 2.72 14.29
CA ASN A 545 -19.39 3.96 14.18
C ASN A 545 -18.53 5.16 13.79
N ALA A 546 -17.20 5.10 13.98
CA ALA A 546 -16.30 6.12 13.49
C ALA A 546 -16.21 6.03 11.95
N GLN A 547 -16.11 7.18 11.31
CA GLN A 547 -15.96 7.31 9.86
C GLN A 547 -14.90 8.39 9.62
N PRO A 548 -14.01 8.23 8.63
CA PRO A 548 -13.10 9.31 8.22
C PRO A 548 -13.91 10.54 7.81
N GLU A 549 -13.37 11.74 8.04
CA GLU A 549 -13.99 12.95 7.50
C GLU A 549 -14.07 12.83 5.98
N ARG A 550 -15.24 13.09 5.38
CA ARG A 550 -15.52 12.79 3.96
C ARG A 550 -14.47 13.30 2.97
N TRP A 551 -13.80 14.41 3.30
CA TRP A 551 -12.72 14.97 2.48
C TRP A 551 -11.47 14.09 2.41
N GLU A 552 -11.14 13.29 3.44
CA GLU A 552 -10.00 12.35 3.40
C GLU A 552 -10.26 11.30 2.31
N THR A 553 -11.39 10.60 2.41
CA THR A 553 -11.85 9.63 1.39
C THR A 553 -11.85 10.22 -0.02
N CYS A 554 -12.27 11.48 -0.17
CA CYS A 554 -12.32 12.15 -1.47
C CYS A 554 -10.96 12.65 -1.97
N VAL A 555 -9.97 12.89 -1.09
CA VAL A 555 -8.57 13.11 -1.48
C VAL A 555 -7.91 11.79 -1.85
N ASP A 556 -8.18 10.70 -1.14
CA ASP A 556 -7.64 9.38 -1.47
C ASP A 556 -8.16 8.86 -2.83
N VAL A 557 -9.44 9.13 -3.13
CA VAL A 557 -10.02 8.96 -4.48
C VAL A 557 -9.27 9.77 -5.54
N VAL A 558 -8.83 11.00 -5.23
CA VAL A 558 -8.03 11.81 -6.17
C VAL A 558 -6.61 11.24 -6.32
N ASN A 559 -5.97 10.84 -5.22
CA ASN A 559 -4.63 10.25 -5.22
C ASN A 559 -4.59 8.95 -6.04
N ALA A 560 -5.53 8.03 -5.80
CA ALA A 560 -5.60 6.74 -6.50
C ALA A 560 -5.83 6.90 -8.02
N ASN A 561 -6.74 7.80 -8.43
CA ASN A 561 -7.21 7.85 -9.81
C ASN A 561 -6.57 8.95 -10.68
N LEU A 562 -6.06 10.03 -10.07
CA LEU A 562 -5.45 11.19 -10.75
C LEU A 562 -4.15 11.67 -10.06
N GLY A 563 -3.52 10.83 -9.22
CA GLY A 563 -2.45 11.28 -8.33
C GLY A 563 -1.21 11.87 -8.98
N GLN A 564 -0.83 11.47 -10.22
CA GLN A 564 0.26 12.15 -10.95
C GLN A 564 -0.13 13.60 -11.30
N MET A 565 -1.40 13.83 -11.65
CA MET A 565 -1.95 15.15 -11.98
C MET A 565 -2.12 16.03 -10.74
N ALA A 566 -2.52 15.44 -9.60
CA ALA A 566 -2.55 16.14 -8.32
C ALA A 566 -1.14 16.47 -7.79
N GLY A 567 -0.20 15.53 -7.97
CA GLY A 567 1.19 15.65 -7.53
C GLY A 567 1.98 16.76 -8.21
N GLN A 568 1.58 17.18 -9.42
CA GLN A 568 2.12 18.38 -10.09
C GLN A 568 2.08 19.60 -9.15
N PHE A 569 0.93 19.86 -8.52
CA PHE A 569 0.74 20.99 -7.60
C PHE A 569 1.50 20.80 -6.28
N TYR A 570 1.61 19.56 -5.80
CA TYR A 570 2.39 19.22 -4.60
C TYR A 570 3.88 19.50 -4.81
N VAL A 571 4.47 18.98 -5.89
CA VAL A 571 5.90 19.16 -6.20
C VAL A 571 6.22 20.64 -6.41
N GLN A 572 5.39 21.37 -7.16
CA GLN A 572 5.56 22.81 -7.41
C GLN A 572 5.53 23.68 -6.14
N SER A 573 4.96 23.18 -5.03
CA SER A 573 4.79 23.95 -3.79
C SER A 573 5.71 23.47 -2.65
N ASN A 574 5.91 22.15 -2.54
CA ASN A 574 6.48 21.50 -1.36
C ASN A 574 7.83 20.80 -1.62
N PHE A 575 8.35 20.79 -2.86
CA PHE A 575 9.62 20.13 -3.20
C PHE A 575 10.68 21.14 -3.69
N PRO A 576 11.59 21.61 -2.81
CA PRO A 576 12.60 22.61 -3.18
C PRO A 576 13.60 22.12 -4.25
N ASN A 577 13.99 23.03 -5.15
CA ASN A 577 14.85 22.72 -6.30
C ASN A 577 16.22 22.10 -5.94
N ASP A 578 16.74 22.37 -4.74
CA ASP A 578 18.01 21.82 -4.23
C ASP A 578 17.87 20.47 -3.50
N SER A 579 16.64 20.08 -3.15
CA SER A 579 16.37 18.82 -2.43
C SER A 579 16.70 17.61 -3.30
N LYS A 580 16.33 17.66 -4.58
CA LYS A 580 16.64 16.60 -5.55
C LYS A 580 18.14 16.30 -5.64
N SER A 581 18.97 17.32 -5.82
CA SER A 581 20.43 17.14 -5.97
C SER A 581 21.12 16.68 -4.69
N GLN A 582 20.60 17.04 -3.51
CA GLN A 582 21.11 16.53 -2.23
C GLN A 582 20.72 15.06 -2.00
N VAL A 583 19.53 14.65 -2.42
CA VAL A 583 19.11 13.23 -2.38
C VAL A 583 19.92 12.39 -3.38
N GLU A 584 20.19 12.92 -4.58
CA GLU A 584 21.06 12.29 -5.59
C GLU A 584 22.51 12.12 -5.08
N ASP A 585 23.07 13.08 -4.32
CA ASP A 585 24.38 12.94 -3.65
C ASP A 585 24.39 11.83 -2.58
N ILE A 586 23.30 11.69 -1.81
CA ILE A 586 23.16 10.62 -0.81
C ILE A 586 23.05 9.25 -1.51
N ILE A 587 22.23 9.13 -2.56
CA ILE A 587 22.12 7.93 -3.40
C ILE A 587 23.48 7.52 -3.96
N GLN A 588 24.24 8.44 -4.56
CA GLN A 588 25.54 8.12 -5.14
C GLN A 588 26.60 7.80 -4.06
N SER A 589 26.54 8.46 -2.90
CA SER A 589 27.41 8.14 -1.76
C SER A 589 27.17 6.72 -1.23
N LEU A 590 25.91 6.28 -1.17
CA LEU A 590 25.52 4.93 -0.75
C LEU A 590 25.89 3.88 -1.79
N LYS A 591 25.60 4.11 -3.09
CA LYS A 591 26.03 3.23 -4.21
C LYS A 591 27.54 2.99 -4.15
N THR A 592 28.34 4.05 -3.99
CA THR A 592 29.80 3.94 -3.83
C THR A 592 30.22 3.24 -2.53
N THR A 593 29.40 3.28 -1.47
CA THR A 593 29.68 2.51 -0.24
C THR A 593 29.47 1.01 -0.46
N TYR A 594 28.37 0.58 -1.09
CA TYR A 594 28.16 -0.80 -1.53
C TYR A 594 29.25 -1.29 -2.51
N GLU A 595 29.63 -0.46 -3.49
CA GLU A 595 30.71 -0.80 -4.44
C GLU A 595 32.05 -1.11 -3.75
N ASN A 596 32.37 -0.39 -2.67
CA ASN A 596 33.56 -0.63 -1.85
C ASN A 596 33.38 -1.82 -0.89
N LEU A 597 32.15 -2.09 -0.42
CA LEU A 597 31.82 -3.22 0.44
C LEU A 597 32.03 -4.57 -0.28
N PHE A 598 31.40 -4.78 -1.45
CA PHE A 598 31.30 -6.12 -2.05
C PHE A 598 32.66 -6.84 -2.23
N PRO A 599 33.75 -6.21 -2.68
CA PRO A 599 35.05 -6.87 -2.80
C PRO A 599 35.64 -7.36 -1.47
N THR A 600 35.24 -6.78 -0.34
CA THR A 600 35.73 -7.15 1.00
C THR A 600 35.04 -8.40 1.58
N LEU A 601 33.88 -8.78 1.06
CA LEU A 601 33.06 -9.87 1.58
C LEU A 601 33.66 -11.25 1.19
N PRO A 602 34.25 -12.03 2.12
CA PRO A 602 34.98 -13.24 1.74
C PRO A 602 34.08 -14.32 1.13
N TRP A 603 32.82 -14.35 1.59
CA TRP A 603 31.77 -15.27 1.17
C TRP A 603 31.26 -15.02 -0.24
N LEU A 604 31.33 -13.77 -0.71
CA LEU A 604 30.94 -13.34 -2.07
C LEU A 604 32.03 -13.71 -3.10
N ASN A 605 33.27 -13.89 -2.67
CA ASN A 605 34.40 -14.31 -3.50
C ASN A 605 34.70 -15.82 -3.44
N GLY A 606 33.74 -16.63 -2.94
CA GLY A 606 33.89 -18.08 -2.85
C GLY A 606 34.97 -18.58 -1.88
N THR A 607 35.59 -17.70 -1.09
CA THR A 607 36.59 -18.10 -0.09
C THR A 607 35.88 -18.65 1.15
N ALA A 608 36.21 -19.87 1.54
CA ALA A 608 35.39 -20.69 2.46
C ALA A 608 35.45 -20.30 3.95
N SER A 609 35.62 -19.01 4.28
CA SER A 609 35.53 -18.49 5.65
C SER A 609 34.08 -18.10 5.99
N MET A 610 33.26 -19.09 6.37
CA MET A 610 31.87 -18.84 6.79
C MET A 610 31.74 -18.03 8.10
N ASN A 611 32.84 -17.85 8.85
CA ASN A 611 32.91 -17.07 10.09
C ASN A 611 33.62 -15.70 9.93
N GLY A 612 33.79 -15.21 8.69
CA GLY A 612 34.36 -13.88 8.45
C GLY A 612 33.39 -12.76 8.84
N THR A 613 33.53 -12.22 10.05
CA THR A 613 32.98 -10.88 10.38
C THR A 613 33.70 -9.84 9.51
N ALA A 614 32.96 -9.07 8.72
CA ALA A 614 33.51 -7.85 8.14
C ALA A 614 33.96 -6.93 9.28
N PRO A 615 35.10 -6.21 9.17
CA PRO A 615 35.62 -5.41 10.26
C PRO A 615 34.76 -4.15 10.48
N MET A 616 33.74 -4.26 11.35
CA MET A 616 32.98 -3.12 11.88
C MET A 616 33.79 -2.25 12.86
N ASN A 617 35.09 -2.08 12.60
CA ASN A 617 35.93 -1.12 13.28
C ASN A 617 36.05 0.09 12.34
N GLY A 618 35.49 1.24 12.74
CA GLY A 618 35.31 2.43 11.91
C GLY A 618 36.59 3.19 11.55
N THR A 619 37.70 2.51 11.29
CA THR A 619 38.92 3.09 10.74
C THR A 619 38.67 3.46 9.28
N ALA A 620 38.39 4.75 9.03
CA ALA A 620 38.34 5.30 7.69
C ALA A 620 39.66 5.00 6.93
N PRO A 621 39.63 4.83 5.58
CA PRO A 621 40.85 4.67 4.80
C PRO A 621 41.78 5.88 5.02
N THR A 622 42.96 5.63 5.58
CA THR A 622 43.85 6.72 6.03
C THR A 622 44.54 7.41 4.85
N ASN A 623 43.84 8.43 4.34
CA ASN A 623 44.35 9.63 3.67
C ASN A 623 45.42 9.47 2.57
N GLY A 624 45.00 9.69 1.32
CA GLY A 624 45.77 10.53 0.41
C GLY A 624 47.07 9.98 -0.21
N THR A 625 46.99 8.88 -0.96
CA THR A 625 47.96 8.63 -2.06
C THR A 625 47.25 8.18 -3.33
N ALA A 626 47.60 8.77 -4.47
CA ALA A 626 47.13 8.33 -5.78
C ALA A 626 47.68 6.91 -6.11
N PRO A 627 46.92 6.06 -6.82
CA PRO A 627 47.31 4.68 -7.07
C PRO A 627 48.49 4.59 -8.07
N THR A 628 49.72 4.54 -7.56
CA THR A 628 50.90 4.16 -8.34
C THR A 628 50.91 2.65 -8.57
N ASN A 629 51.04 2.22 -9.83
CA ASN A 629 51.10 0.82 -10.30
C ASN A 629 51.69 -0.18 -9.28
N GLY A 630 50.81 -0.96 -8.62
CA GLY A 630 51.14 -2.17 -7.89
C GLY A 630 50.85 -3.40 -8.74
N THR A 631 51.83 -4.28 -8.94
CA THR A 631 51.74 -5.40 -9.88
C THR A 631 50.72 -6.44 -9.46
N ALA A 632 49.85 -6.86 -10.39
CA ALA A 632 48.90 -7.95 -10.16
C ALA A 632 49.59 -9.31 -9.94
N PRO A 633 49.04 -10.21 -9.12
CA PRO A 633 49.53 -11.57 -8.97
C PRO A 633 49.21 -12.40 -10.23
N THR A 634 50.15 -12.47 -11.17
CA THR A 634 50.00 -13.25 -12.40
C THR A 634 50.11 -14.75 -12.14
N ASN A 635 48.99 -15.48 -12.11
CA ASN A 635 48.90 -16.91 -12.44
C ASN A 635 47.44 -17.36 -12.59
N GLY A 636 47.10 -18.04 -13.69
CA GLY A 636 45.77 -18.63 -13.93
C GLY A 636 45.00 -17.97 -15.09
N ASN A 637 45.05 -18.57 -16.28
CA ASN A 637 44.34 -18.08 -17.46
C ASN A 637 42.87 -18.56 -17.51
N THR A 638 41.99 -17.88 -16.77
CA THR A 638 40.53 -17.92 -16.98
C THR A 638 39.93 -16.55 -16.65
N THR A 639 39.43 -15.83 -17.66
CA THR A 639 38.77 -14.51 -17.50
C THR A 639 37.34 -14.66 -16.98
N THR A 640 37.19 -15.07 -15.72
CA THR A 640 35.92 -15.16 -15.00
C THR A 640 35.78 -14.04 -13.98
N THR A 641 34.94 -13.06 -14.28
CA THR A 641 34.50 -12.00 -13.36
C THR A 641 33.96 -12.59 -12.05
N SER A 642 34.41 -12.10 -10.89
CA SER A 642 33.97 -12.62 -9.58
C SER A 642 32.51 -12.26 -9.30
N ASP A 643 31.84 -12.94 -8.35
CA ASP A 643 30.48 -12.56 -7.97
C ASP A 643 30.45 -11.17 -7.29
N ALA A 644 31.53 -10.77 -6.63
CA ALA A 644 31.70 -9.41 -6.10
C ALA A 644 31.79 -8.36 -7.22
N ASP A 645 32.59 -8.59 -8.27
CA ASP A 645 32.66 -7.70 -9.44
C ASP A 645 31.29 -7.55 -10.12
N LYS A 646 30.49 -8.62 -10.17
CA LYS A 646 29.12 -8.58 -10.71
C LYS A 646 28.18 -7.77 -9.81
N ALA A 647 28.29 -7.89 -8.47
CA ALA A 647 27.51 -7.10 -7.53
C ALA A 647 27.85 -5.60 -7.63
N VAL A 648 29.15 -5.26 -7.74
CA VAL A 648 29.63 -3.90 -8.06
C VAL A 648 29.04 -3.41 -9.39
N ALA A 649 29.02 -4.25 -10.43
CA ALA A 649 28.44 -3.89 -11.72
C ALA A 649 26.92 -3.67 -11.64
N LYS A 650 26.18 -4.48 -10.88
CA LYS A 650 24.73 -4.27 -10.66
C LYS A 650 24.44 -2.97 -9.91
N MET A 651 25.18 -2.69 -8.83
CA MET A 651 25.00 -1.49 -8.02
C MET A 651 25.30 -0.21 -8.82
N LYS A 652 26.36 -0.22 -9.63
CA LYS A 652 26.66 0.88 -10.58
C LYS A 652 25.58 1.09 -11.62
N ALA A 653 24.91 0.01 -12.04
CA ALA A 653 23.81 0.04 -12.99
C ALA A 653 22.44 0.34 -12.35
N VAL A 654 22.37 0.60 -11.03
CA VAL A 654 21.12 1.07 -10.42
C VAL A 654 20.83 2.47 -10.93
N THR A 655 19.58 2.71 -11.35
CA THR A 655 19.06 4.01 -11.77
C THR A 655 18.11 4.58 -10.73
N GLU A 656 17.82 5.88 -10.76
CA GLU A 656 17.02 6.55 -9.74
C GLU A 656 15.94 7.49 -10.32
N ILE A 657 14.75 7.50 -9.70
CA ILE A 657 13.71 8.53 -9.88
C ILE A 657 13.53 9.26 -8.56
N VAL A 658 13.85 10.56 -8.55
CA VAL A 658 13.76 11.42 -7.35
C VAL A 658 12.73 12.54 -7.57
N GLY A 659 11.79 12.65 -6.62
CA GLY A 659 10.71 13.62 -6.57
C GLY A 659 9.47 13.22 -7.38
N TYR A 660 9.64 13.03 -8.69
CA TYR A 660 8.55 12.91 -9.66
C TYR A 660 9.00 12.25 -10.97
N SER A 661 8.04 11.71 -11.73
CA SER A 661 8.22 11.13 -13.07
C SER A 661 8.93 12.12 -14.02
N PRO A 662 10.17 11.85 -14.50
CA PRO A 662 10.85 12.75 -15.44
C PRO A 662 10.18 12.83 -16.81
N GLU A 663 9.61 11.74 -17.32
CA GLU A 663 8.98 11.67 -18.65
C GLU A 663 7.86 10.61 -18.68
N ASN A 664 6.96 10.71 -19.67
CA ASN A 664 5.93 9.70 -19.97
C ASN A 664 5.08 9.25 -18.75
N PRO A 665 4.34 10.17 -18.08
CA PRO A 665 4.28 11.61 -18.30
C PRO A 665 5.34 12.35 -17.48
N ASN A 666 5.81 13.52 -17.96
CA ASN A 666 6.60 14.42 -17.11
C ASN A 666 5.68 14.99 -16.01
N GLY A 667 6.00 14.73 -14.74
CA GLY A 667 5.17 15.10 -13.59
C GLY A 667 5.05 16.61 -13.32
N LEU A 668 5.75 17.45 -14.07
CA LEU A 668 5.65 18.91 -14.02
C LEU A 668 4.97 19.51 -15.26
N ASN A 669 4.75 18.74 -16.33
CA ASN A 669 4.17 19.21 -17.59
C ASN A 669 2.66 18.93 -17.66
N SER A 670 1.87 19.99 -17.58
CA SER A 670 0.41 19.94 -17.63
C SER A 670 -0.15 19.27 -18.88
N GLN A 671 0.51 19.44 -20.03
CA GLN A 671 0.07 18.84 -21.29
C GLN A 671 0.34 17.33 -21.33
N ASP A 672 1.48 16.88 -20.80
CA ASP A 672 1.81 15.45 -20.77
C ASP A 672 0.88 14.70 -19.80
N LEU A 673 0.60 15.29 -18.63
CA LEU A 673 -0.37 14.80 -17.67
C LEU A 673 -1.80 14.78 -18.24
N SER A 674 -2.21 15.82 -18.96
CA SER A 674 -3.51 15.85 -19.65
C SER A 674 -3.61 14.76 -20.73
N SER A 675 -2.50 14.45 -21.41
CA SER A 675 -2.46 13.46 -22.49
C SER A 675 -2.45 12.03 -21.94
N TYR A 676 -1.71 11.78 -20.85
CA TYR A 676 -1.70 10.50 -20.13
C TYR A 676 -3.09 10.11 -19.62
N TYR A 677 -3.79 11.04 -18.97
CA TYR A 677 -5.14 10.79 -18.45
C TYR A 677 -6.27 11.01 -19.49
N GLN A 678 -5.99 11.12 -20.79
CA GLN A 678 -7.00 11.47 -21.80
C GLN A 678 -8.13 10.43 -21.92
N GLY A 679 -7.86 9.16 -21.61
CA GLY A 679 -8.84 8.06 -21.70
C GLY A 679 -9.80 7.97 -20.51
N TYR A 680 -9.51 8.63 -19.40
CA TYR A 680 -10.36 8.62 -18.20
C TYR A 680 -11.32 9.82 -18.21
N SER A 681 -12.62 9.57 -18.40
CA SER A 681 -13.66 10.61 -18.35
C SER A 681 -14.24 10.76 -16.94
N VAL A 682 -14.15 11.97 -16.39
CA VAL A 682 -14.75 12.36 -15.11
C VAL A 682 -16.05 13.13 -15.40
N VAL A 683 -17.15 12.70 -14.77
CA VAL A 683 -18.48 13.29 -14.90
C VAL A 683 -18.91 13.88 -13.55
N PRO A 684 -19.28 15.18 -13.48
CA PRO A 684 -19.79 15.78 -12.26
C PRO A 684 -21.05 15.07 -11.75
N ASN A 685 -21.18 14.92 -10.42
CA ASN A 685 -22.31 14.28 -9.73
C ASN A 685 -22.53 12.78 -10.01
N ASP A 686 -21.57 12.09 -10.64
CA ASP A 686 -21.58 10.63 -10.87
C ASP A 686 -20.36 9.96 -10.22
N PHE A 687 -20.37 9.86 -8.89
CA PHE A 687 -19.24 9.29 -8.13
C PHE A 687 -19.02 7.80 -8.43
N ALA A 688 -20.08 6.98 -8.40
CA ALA A 688 -19.98 5.55 -8.66
C ALA A 688 -19.52 5.24 -10.10
N GLY A 689 -20.04 5.98 -11.10
CA GLY A 689 -19.56 5.87 -12.47
C GLY A 689 -18.14 6.43 -12.65
N ASN A 690 -17.71 7.45 -11.89
CA ASN A 690 -16.33 7.93 -11.91
C ASN A 690 -15.36 6.84 -11.42
N GLN A 691 -15.67 6.19 -10.29
CA GLN A 691 -14.87 5.08 -9.77
C GLN A 691 -14.79 3.92 -10.79
N LEU A 692 -15.93 3.46 -11.32
CA LEU A 692 -15.94 2.38 -12.31
C LEU A 692 -15.19 2.75 -13.61
N ARG A 693 -15.35 3.98 -14.11
CA ARG A 693 -14.58 4.47 -15.28
C ARG A 693 -13.08 4.55 -15.00
N ALA A 694 -12.68 4.85 -13.77
CA ALA A 694 -11.27 4.87 -13.39
C ALA A 694 -10.67 3.45 -13.38
N SER A 695 -11.32 2.49 -12.72
CA SER A 695 -10.88 1.08 -12.71
C SER A 695 -10.85 0.47 -14.11
N SER A 696 -11.89 0.68 -14.92
CA SER A 696 -11.90 0.27 -16.34
C SER A 696 -10.81 0.91 -17.17
N TRP A 697 -10.54 2.21 -16.98
CA TRP A 697 -9.46 2.90 -17.69
C TRP A 697 -8.08 2.37 -17.26
N ALA A 698 -7.86 2.17 -15.96
CA ALA A 698 -6.60 1.65 -15.42
C ALA A 698 -6.31 0.24 -15.94
N ALA A 699 -7.30 -0.66 -15.88
CA ALA A 699 -7.18 -2.02 -16.42
C ALA A 699 -6.87 -2.00 -17.92
N ASN A 700 -7.63 -1.23 -18.72
CA ASN A 700 -7.38 -1.10 -20.15
C ASN A 700 -6.00 -0.47 -20.48
N ASN A 701 -5.54 0.50 -19.68
CA ASN A 701 -4.22 1.12 -19.81
C ASN A 701 -3.10 0.10 -19.56
N THR A 702 -3.24 -0.73 -18.51
CA THR A 702 -2.33 -1.86 -18.25
C THR A 702 -2.34 -2.88 -19.40
N TYR A 703 -3.51 -3.32 -19.85
CA TYR A 703 -3.63 -4.27 -20.98
C TYR A 703 -3.05 -3.73 -22.29
N SER A 704 -3.08 -2.40 -22.49
CA SER A 704 -2.50 -1.74 -23.66
C SER A 704 -0.97 -1.77 -23.70
N GLN A 705 -0.29 -2.07 -22.59
CA GLN A 705 1.17 -2.25 -22.55
C GLN A 705 1.63 -3.58 -23.17
N LEU A 706 0.72 -4.55 -23.39
CA LEU A 706 1.10 -5.85 -23.95
C LEU A 706 1.59 -5.69 -25.39
N GLY A 707 2.87 -6.03 -25.62
CA GLY A 707 3.55 -5.81 -26.90
C GLY A 707 4.19 -4.43 -27.07
N GLN A 708 4.02 -3.52 -26.11
CA GLN A 708 4.80 -2.28 -26.01
C GLN A 708 6.13 -2.53 -25.29
N PRO A 709 7.17 -1.71 -25.53
CA PRO A 709 8.36 -1.69 -24.68
C PRO A 709 8.01 -1.25 -23.25
N VAL A 710 8.82 -1.66 -22.27
CA VAL A 710 8.68 -1.20 -20.89
C VAL A 710 9.04 0.28 -20.79
N ASN A 711 8.19 1.06 -20.12
CA ASN A 711 8.48 2.44 -19.74
C ASN A 711 9.04 2.47 -18.31
N ASN A 712 10.28 2.94 -18.15
CA ASN A 712 10.97 3.06 -16.86
C ASN A 712 11.13 4.52 -16.40
N ASN A 713 10.44 5.49 -17.01
CA ASN A 713 10.48 6.91 -16.63
C ASN A 713 9.29 7.36 -15.76
N THR A 714 8.37 6.45 -15.42
CA THR A 714 7.16 6.73 -14.63
C THR A 714 7.36 6.36 -13.15
N LEU A 715 6.95 7.25 -12.25
CA LEU A 715 6.77 6.94 -10.83
C LEU A 715 5.44 6.19 -10.65
N ASN A 716 5.48 4.93 -10.18
CA ASN A 716 4.28 4.08 -10.06
C ASN A 716 3.33 4.48 -8.90
N THR A 717 3.67 5.51 -8.13
CA THR A 717 2.85 6.08 -7.04
C THR A 717 2.75 7.60 -7.22
N PRO A 718 1.72 8.28 -6.68
CA PRO A 718 1.65 9.74 -6.73
C PRO A 718 2.90 10.43 -6.13
N PRO A 719 3.39 11.55 -6.70
CA PRO A 719 4.54 12.28 -6.16
C PRO A 719 4.43 12.69 -4.68
N GLN A 720 3.22 12.82 -4.14
CA GLN A 720 2.92 13.18 -2.75
C GLN A 720 2.88 11.99 -1.77
N SER A 721 3.08 10.75 -2.20
CA SER A 721 3.10 9.56 -1.33
C SER A 721 4.32 9.55 -0.39
N VAL A 722 4.17 9.03 0.82
CA VAL A 722 5.27 8.95 1.82
C VAL A 722 5.81 7.53 1.88
N ASN A 723 6.46 7.08 0.80
CA ASN A 723 7.00 5.73 0.67
C ASN A 723 8.23 5.72 -0.26
N ALA A 724 8.93 4.60 -0.40
CA ALA A 724 10.03 4.38 -1.36
C ALA A 724 9.93 2.97 -1.99
N PHE A 725 10.62 2.73 -3.11
CA PHE A 725 10.51 1.46 -3.85
C PHE A 725 11.77 1.10 -4.65
N TYR A 726 12.06 -0.19 -4.76
CA TYR A 726 12.99 -0.78 -5.73
C TYR A 726 12.26 -1.63 -6.77
N SER A 727 12.69 -1.56 -8.03
CA SER A 727 12.21 -2.37 -9.15
C SER A 727 13.30 -3.35 -9.61
N PRO A 728 13.13 -4.67 -9.39
CA PRO A 728 14.12 -5.68 -9.82
C PRO A 728 14.32 -5.77 -11.33
N THR A 729 13.25 -5.55 -12.12
CA THR A 729 13.29 -5.62 -13.59
C THR A 729 13.90 -4.37 -14.23
N ASN A 730 13.75 -3.20 -13.60
CA ASN A 730 14.34 -1.96 -14.09
C ASN A 730 15.75 -1.71 -13.50
N ASN A 731 16.11 -2.45 -12.44
CA ASN A 731 17.26 -2.16 -11.56
C ASN A 731 17.25 -0.68 -11.12
N GLN A 732 16.15 -0.27 -10.48
CA GLN A 732 15.80 1.14 -10.30
C GLN A 732 15.24 1.40 -8.89
N VAL A 733 15.63 2.51 -8.27
CA VAL A 733 15.09 3.01 -6.99
C VAL A 733 14.21 4.26 -7.23
N LEU A 734 13.14 4.41 -6.46
CA LEU A 734 12.12 5.44 -6.66
C LEU A 734 11.77 6.12 -5.33
N PHE A 735 11.95 7.45 -5.26
CA PHE A 735 11.68 8.29 -4.10
C PHE A 735 10.73 9.44 -4.49
N PRO A 736 9.42 9.32 -4.23
CA PRO A 736 8.44 10.41 -4.38
C PRO A 736 8.82 11.65 -3.56
N ALA A 737 8.38 12.84 -3.97
CA ALA A 737 8.57 14.07 -3.21
C ALA A 737 7.91 14.03 -1.80
N GLY A 738 6.89 13.19 -1.59
CA GLY A 738 6.18 13.06 -0.33
C GLY A 738 7.02 12.52 0.84
N ILE A 739 7.99 11.62 0.60
CA ILE A 739 8.93 11.14 1.63
C ILE A 739 10.13 12.07 1.83
N LEU A 740 10.37 13.01 0.92
CA LEU A 740 11.55 13.89 0.94
C LEU A 740 11.32 15.17 1.78
N GLN A 741 10.76 14.98 2.97
CA GLN A 741 10.48 16.01 3.97
C GLN A 741 10.79 15.51 5.40
N SER A 742 10.71 16.39 6.40
CA SER A 742 11.04 16.03 7.79
C SER A 742 10.01 15.06 8.40
N PRO A 743 10.41 14.09 9.25
CA PRO A 743 11.76 13.90 9.79
C PRO A 743 12.73 13.14 8.86
N PHE A 744 12.26 12.55 7.75
CA PHE A 744 13.10 11.76 6.84
C PHE A 744 14.25 12.58 6.23
N PHE A 745 13.95 13.77 5.72
CA PHE A 745 14.91 14.64 5.04
C PHE A 745 14.64 16.14 5.30
N HIS A 746 15.71 16.92 5.44
CA HIS A 746 15.65 18.35 5.16
C HIS A 746 17.01 18.89 4.69
N THR A 747 17.00 19.85 3.77
CA THR A 747 18.24 20.46 3.26
C THR A 747 18.98 21.26 4.33
N GLY A 748 18.27 21.74 5.36
CA GLY A 748 18.85 22.38 6.56
C GLY A 748 19.24 21.45 7.72
N ASN A 749 18.93 20.14 7.66
CA ASN A 749 19.25 19.22 8.77
C ASN A 749 20.77 18.93 8.85
N PRO A 750 21.30 18.65 10.06
CA PRO A 750 22.58 17.98 10.23
C PRO A 750 22.61 16.61 9.53
N ASP A 751 23.76 16.24 8.98
CA ASP A 751 23.86 15.07 8.10
C ASP A 751 23.58 13.75 8.84
N TYR A 752 23.81 13.67 10.15
CA TYR A 752 23.47 12.48 10.94
C TYR A 752 21.96 12.20 11.03
N LEU A 753 21.11 13.22 10.91
CA LEU A 753 19.65 13.01 10.83
C LEU A 753 19.25 12.52 9.44
N ASN A 754 19.69 13.22 8.40
CA ASN A 754 19.38 12.86 7.00
C ASN A 754 19.90 11.45 6.66
N TYR A 755 21.10 11.07 7.11
CA TYR A 755 21.57 9.69 6.94
C TYR A 755 20.87 8.71 7.89
N GLY A 756 20.55 9.10 9.13
CA GLY A 756 19.78 8.26 10.06
C GLY A 756 18.43 7.82 9.47
N ALA A 757 17.69 8.76 8.86
CA ALA A 757 16.39 8.51 8.23
C ALA A 757 16.48 8.27 6.71
N ILE A 758 16.39 9.30 5.84
CA ILE A 758 16.31 9.07 4.38
C ILE A 758 17.51 8.31 3.80
N GLY A 759 18.72 8.47 4.35
CA GLY A 759 19.89 7.68 3.93
C GLY A 759 19.75 6.19 4.24
N THR A 760 19.10 5.84 5.35
CA THR A 760 18.77 4.44 5.68
C THR A 760 17.66 3.91 4.76
N VAL A 761 16.65 4.73 4.42
CA VAL A 761 15.62 4.35 3.41
C VAL A 761 16.25 4.13 2.04
N ILE A 762 17.12 5.04 1.57
CA ILE A 762 17.86 4.86 0.32
C ILE A 762 18.75 3.61 0.38
N GLY A 763 19.41 3.36 1.52
CA GLY A 763 20.19 2.14 1.75
C GLY A 763 19.33 0.86 1.72
N HIS A 764 18.09 0.92 2.21
CA HIS A 764 17.11 -0.18 2.15
C HIS A 764 16.74 -0.47 0.68
N GLU A 765 16.36 0.54 -0.12
CA GLU A 765 16.10 0.37 -1.56
C GLU A 765 17.31 -0.14 -2.36
N LEU A 766 18.52 0.30 -2.00
CA LEU A 766 19.76 -0.21 -2.61
C LEU A 766 20.07 -1.65 -2.14
N THR A 767 19.66 -2.04 -0.94
CA THR A 767 19.78 -3.44 -0.49
C THR A 767 18.84 -4.35 -1.27
N HIS A 768 17.67 -3.89 -1.70
CA HIS A 768 16.78 -4.68 -2.55
C HIS A 768 17.40 -5.07 -3.90
N ALA A 769 18.48 -4.41 -4.34
CA ALA A 769 19.27 -4.90 -5.47
C ALA A 769 19.98 -6.25 -5.20
N VAL A 770 20.11 -6.67 -3.93
CA VAL A 770 20.91 -7.82 -3.47
C VAL A 770 20.28 -8.59 -2.29
N ASP A 771 18.99 -8.44 -2.01
CA ASP A 771 18.25 -9.30 -1.05
C ASP A 771 18.04 -10.73 -1.60
N ASP A 772 17.18 -11.54 -0.96
CA ASP A 772 16.95 -12.92 -1.39
C ASP A 772 16.17 -13.09 -2.71
N GLN A 773 15.42 -12.06 -3.13
CA GLN A 773 14.66 -11.97 -4.39
C GLN A 773 15.45 -11.18 -5.44
N GLY A 774 15.89 -9.97 -5.12
CA GLY A 774 16.60 -9.05 -6.01
C GLY A 774 17.94 -9.58 -6.50
N ARG A 775 18.65 -10.41 -5.72
CA ARG A 775 19.84 -11.14 -6.19
C ARG A 775 19.56 -12.07 -7.38
N LEU A 776 18.31 -12.44 -7.65
CA LEU A 776 17.95 -13.28 -8.80
C LEU A 776 17.98 -12.48 -10.11
N TYR A 777 18.00 -11.15 -10.04
CA TYR A 777 18.02 -10.24 -11.18
C TYR A 777 19.41 -9.63 -11.36
N ASN A 778 19.96 -9.67 -12.56
CA ASN A 778 21.30 -9.16 -12.86
C ASN A 778 21.33 -7.62 -13.06
N ALA A 779 22.47 -7.07 -13.47
CA ALA A 779 22.66 -5.63 -13.69
C ALA A 779 21.72 -5.01 -14.75
N ASN A 780 21.17 -5.82 -15.66
CA ASN A 780 20.19 -5.40 -16.67
C ASN A 780 18.75 -5.78 -16.25
N GLY A 781 18.52 -5.96 -14.94
CA GLY A 781 17.24 -6.41 -14.37
C GLY A 781 16.76 -7.77 -14.88
N THR A 782 17.63 -8.60 -15.47
CA THR A 782 17.24 -9.88 -16.09
C THR A 782 17.39 -11.01 -15.08
N MET A 783 16.31 -11.76 -14.85
CA MET A 783 16.25 -12.88 -13.92
C MET A 783 17.05 -14.09 -14.40
N GLY A 784 17.81 -14.71 -13.50
CA GLY A 784 18.53 -15.97 -13.70
C GLY A 784 19.62 -16.16 -12.64
N ASN A 785 20.28 -17.32 -12.59
CA ASN A 785 21.42 -17.48 -11.69
C ASN A 785 22.70 -16.89 -12.30
N TRP A 786 23.13 -15.73 -11.81
CA TRP A 786 24.39 -15.07 -12.21
C TRP A 786 25.51 -15.16 -11.15
N TRP A 787 25.22 -15.71 -9.97
CA TRP A 787 26.20 -16.02 -8.91
C TRP A 787 26.68 -17.47 -9.00
N SER A 788 27.83 -17.77 -8.40
CA SER A 788 28.28 -19.15 -8.20
C SER A 788 27.41 -19.87 -7.16
N ASN A 789 27.26 -21.19 -7.30
CA ASN A 789 26.49 -22.01 -6.35
C ASN A 789 27.02 -21.89 -4.91
N SER A 790 28.33 -21.70 -4.74
CA SER A 790 28.99 -21.42 -3.45
C SER A 790 28.50 -20.11 -2.83
N THR A 791 28.39 -19.04 -3.63
CA THR A 791 27.89 -17.73 -3.18
C THR A 791 26.41 -17.79 -2.84
N VAL A 792 25.59 -18.47 -3.66
CA VAL A 792 24.15 -18.69 -3.37
C VAL A 792 23.97 -19.50 -2.08
N GLN A 793 24.76 -20.56 -1.87
CA GLN A 793 24.71 -21.33 -0.61
C GLN A 793 25.16 -20.49 0.60
N ALA A 794 26.20 -19.67 0.45
CA ALA A 794 26.68 -18.80 1.53
C ALA A 794 25.67 -17.69 1.87
N PHE A 795 25.02 -17.10 0.86
CA PHE A 795 23.90 -16.17 1.06
C PHE A 795 22.75 -16.83 1.82
N ASN A 796 22.27 -17.99 1.34
CA ASN A 796 21.17 -18.72 1.98
C ASN A 796 21.50 -19.11 3.43
N ASN A 797 22.73 -19.58 3.69
CA ASN A 797 23.18 -19.90 5.05
C ASN A 797 23.17 -18.68 5.98
N LYS A 798 23.42 -17.47 5.45
CA LYS A 798 23.36 -16.22 6.21
C LYS A 798 21.94 -15.70 6.38
N SER A 799 21.08 -15.79 5.37
CA SER A 799 19.68 -15.34 5.44
C SER A 799 18.88 -16.13 6.47
N GLN A 800 19.20 -17.41 6.68
CA GLN A 800 18.61 -18.23 7.77
C GLN A 800 18.82 -17.64 9.18
N CYS A 801 19.83 -16.79 9.41
CA CYS A 801 19.98 -16.08 10.68
C CYS A 801 18.80 -15.11 10.91
N PHE A 802 18.43 -14.34 9.88
CA PHE A 802 17.30 -13.41 9.94
C PHE A 802 15.97 -14.15 10.07
N VAL A 803 15.78 -15.24 9.30
CA VAL A 803 14.59 -16.12 9.46
C VAL A 803 14.44 -16.58 10.90
N GLN A 804 15.52 -17.03 11.55
CA GLN A 804 15.51 -17.53 12.92
C GLN A 804 15.33 -16.41 13.96
N GLN A 805 15.98 -15.26 13.78
CA GLN A 805 15.83 -14.09 14.65
C GLN A 805 14.37 -13.61 14.65
N TYR A 806 13.82 -13.31 13.48
CA TYR A 806 12.51 -12.69 13.37
C TYR A 806 11.36 -13.68 13.66
N SER A 807 11.50 -14.97 13.33
CA SER A 807 10.53 -15.99 13.78
C SER A 807 10.54 -16.25 15.29
N GLY A 808 11.54 -15.71 16.01
CA GLY A 808 11.64 -15.71 17.47
C GLY A 808 10.94 -14.51 18.16
N PHE A 809 10.45 -13.53 17.39
CA PHE A 809 9.68 -12.40 17.91
C PHE A 809 8.19 -12.74 17.96
N THR A 810 7.49 -12.26 19.01
CA THR A 810 6.03 -12.39 19.16
C THR A 810 5.36 -11.03 19.31
N VAL A 811 4.14 -10.93 18.80
CA VAL A 811 3.16 -9.88 19.15
C VAL A 811 2.07 -10.48 20.04
N LYS A 812 1.32 -9.61 20.72
CA LYS A 812 0.13 -10.00 21.47
C LYS A 812 -1.12 -9.75 20.65
N GLY A 813 -1.91 -10.79 20.45
CA GLY A 813 -3.25 -10.66 19.87
C GLY A 813 -4.27 -10.07 20.86
N PRO A 814 -5.48 -9.70 20.39
CA PRO A 814 -6.57 -9.21 21.23
C PRO A 814 -6.97 -10.14 22.39
N ASP A 815 -6.73 -11.45 22.23
CA ASP A 815 -6.96 -12.51 23.22
C ASP A 815 -5.80 -12.72 24.21
N GLY A 816 -4.74 -11.90 24.09
CA GLY A 816 -3.51 -11.97 24.90
C GLY A 816 -2.55 -13.11 24.53
N GLN A 817 -2.84 -13.91 23.51
CA GLN A 817 -1.94 -14.98 23.06
C GLN A 817 -0.73 -14.41 22.33
N ASP A 818 0.38 -15.15 22.36
CA ASP A 818 1.55 -14.84 21.54
C ASP A 818 1.36 -15.34 20.10
N ILE A 819 1.58 -14.45 19.14
CA ILE A 819 1.60 -14.75 17.71
C ILE A 819 3.01 -14.46 17.22
N ASN A 820 3.70 -15.48 16.73
CA ASN A 820 5.05 -15.33 16.16
C ASN A 820 5.01 -14.59 14.83
N LEU A 821 6.00 -13.75 14.58
CA LEU A 821 6.27 -13.23 13.22
C LEU A 821 6.68 -14.38 12.29
N ASN A 822 6.36 -14.26 10.99
CA ASN A 822 6.84 -15.16 9.96
C ASN A 822 8.17 -14.64 9.38
N GLY A 823 9.29 -15.17 9.85
CA GLY A 823 10.64 -14.77 9.41
C GLY A 823 11.00 -15.14 7.97
N ASN A 824 10.18 -15.93 7.27
CA ASN A 824 10.34 -16.18 5.82
C ASN A 824 9.59 -15.13 4.99
N GLN A 825 8.36 -14.80 5.37
CA GLN A 825 7.54 -13.75 4.76
C GLN A 825 8.20 -12.38 4.87
N THR A 826 8.86 -12.12 6.00
CA THR A 826 9.55 -10.85 6.26
C THR A 826 11.02 -10.82 5.84
N LEU A 827 11.52 -11.86 5.16
CA LEU A 827 12.97 -12.04 4.95
C LEU A 827 13.63 -10.91 4.14
N SER A 828 13.02 -10.55 3.00
CA SER A 828 13.47 -9.46 2.12
C SER A 828 13.65 -8.17 2.91
N GLU A 829 12.59 -7.74 3.59
CA GLU A 829 12.52 -6.47 4.32
C GLU A 829 13.49 -6.43 5.50
N ASN A 830 13.62 -7.55 6.21
CA ASN A 830 14.58 -7.68 7.31
C ASN A 830 16.03 -7.62 6.79
N ILE A 831 16.34 -8.20 5.62
CA ILE A 831 17.66 -8.06 4.99
C ILE A 831 17.88 -6.61 4.54
N ALA A 832 16.87 -5.97 3.95
CA ALA A 832 16.93 -4.63 3.43
C ALA A 832 17.14 -3.57 4.51
N ASP A 833 16.41 -3.64 5.64
CA ASP A 833 16.60 -2.77 6.80
C ASP A 833 18.02 -2.89 7.39
N ASN A 834 18.51 -4.11 7.54
CA ASN A 834 19.84 -4.36 8.13
C ASN A 834 20.97 -3.90 7.20
N GLY A 835 20.82 -4.11 5.88
CA GLY A 835 21.75 -3.58 4.89
C GLY A 835 21.74 -2.05 4.86
N GLY A 836 20.55 -1.45 4.79
CA GLY A 836 20.35 -0.01 4.69
C GLY A 836 20.88 0.77 5.89
N LEU A 837 20.61 0.32 7.11
CA LEU A 837 21.16 0.96 8.30
C LEU A 837 22.69 0.86 8.32
N ASN A 838 23.25 -0.32 8.05
CA ASN A 838 24.69 -0.56 8.09
C ASN A 838 25.43 0.33 7.08
N GLN A 839 24.97 0.38 5.82
CA GLN A 839 25.63 1.20 4.80
C GLN A 839 25.41 2.69 5.05
N SER A 840 24.20 3.13 5.46
CA SER A 840 23.97 4.54 5.76
C SER A 840 24.84 5.05 6.91
N TYR A 841 24.97 4.27 7.98
CA TYR A 841 25.90 4.59 9.06
C TYR A 841 27.36 4.62 8.59
N ALA A 842 27.77 3.67 7.76
CA ALA A 842 29.13 3.62 7.21
C ALA A 842 29.45 4.81 6.29
N THR A 843 28.53 5.19 5.40
CA THR A 843 28.64 6.36 4.52
C THR A 843 28.72 7.64 5.33
N TRP A 844 27.81 7.83 6.29
CA TRP A 844 27.79 8.99 7.16
C TRP A 844 29.07 9.09 8.00
N LEU A 845 29.47 8.01 8.69
CA LEU A 845 30.66 8.01 9.53
C LEU A 845 31.95 8.22 8.71
N GLY A 846 31.97 7.73 7.46
CA GLY A 846 33.04 8.03 6.49
C GLY A 846 33.13 9.51 6.15
N ARG A 847 32.00 10.15 5.82
CA ARG A 847 31.90 11.61 5.58
C ARG A 847 32.30 12.41 6.84
N TYR A 848 31.74 12.07 7.99
CA TYR A 848 32.02 12.69 9.29
C TYR A 848 33.52 12.67 9.64
N ASN A 849 34.19 11.52 9.47
CA ASN A 849 35.62 11.38 9.75
C ASN A 849 36.52 12.06 8.72
N ALA A 850 36.06 12.23 7.47
CA ALA A 850 36.79 12.97 6.44
C ALA A 850 36.73 14.49 6.63
N ASP A 851 35.66 15.02 7.23
CA ASP A 851 35.43 16.43 7.49
C ASP A 851 34.98 16.69 8.95
N MET A 852 35.84 16.32 9.90
CA MET A 852 35.58 16.52 11.34
C MET A 852 35.44 18.01 11.73
N ASN A 853 35.82 18.93 10.85
CA ASN A 853 35.71 20.38 11.04
C ASN A 853 34.41 20.99 10.50
N GLY A 854 33.57 20.21 9.79
CA GLY A 854 32.27 20.68 9.28
C GLY A 854 32.36 21.74 8.18
N THR A 855 33.30 21.57 7.24
CA THR A 855 33.49 22.43 6.06
C THR A 855 32.64 22.03 4.86
N THR A 856 32.20 20.77 4.79
CA THR A 856 31.34 20.20 3.74
C THR A 856 30.24 19.28 4.29
N VAL A 857 30.41 18.74 5.50
CA VAL A 857 29.50 17.80 6.18
C VAL A 857 28.83 18.51 7.36
N LYS A 858 27.49 18.46 7.45
CA LYS A 858 26.70 19.25 8.42
C LYS A 858 26.74 18.61 9.81
N ASN A 859 27.83 18.84 10.53
CA ASN A 859 28.16 18.15 11.79
C ASN A 859 27.77 18.92 13.08
N TYR A 860 27.02 20.02 12.97
CA TYR A 860 26.60 20.85 14.11
C TYR A 860 25.69 20.08 15.09
N MET A 861 25.79 20.37 16.39
CA MET A 861 24.93 19.73 17.40
C MET A 861 23.52 20.35 17.42
N LEU A 862 22.50 19.55 17.71
CA LEU A 862 21.15 20.04 17.96
C LEU A 862 21.05 20.78 19.31
N PRO A 863 20.19 21.81 19.42
CA PRO A 863 19.96 22.52 20.67
C PRO A 863 19.11 21.68 21.65
N GLY A 864 19.44 21.74 22.94
CA GLY A 864 18.67 21.08 24.01
C GLY A 864 18.86 19.56 24.15
N LEU A 865 19.51 18.90 23.20
CA LEU A 865 19.78 17.46 23.22
C LEU A 865 21.19 17.15 23.74
N ASN A 866 21.30 16.34 24.79
CA ASN A 866 22.57 15.86 25.35
C ASN A 866 22.91 14.46 24.81
N LEU A 867 22.97 14.34 23.48
CA LEU A 867 23.27 13.12 22.74
C LEU A 867 24.36 13.38 21.69
N THR A 868 25.20 12.38 21.40
CA THR A 868 26.22 12.51 20.35
C THR A 868 25.61 12.39 18.95
N ALA A 869 26.33 12.82 17.91
CA ALA A 869 25.90 12.62 16.51
C ALA A 869 25.65 11.13 16.17
N GLN A 870 26.45 10.20 16.73
CA GLN A 870 26.24 8.77 16.56
C GLN A 870 24.94 8.29 17.23
N GLN A 871 24.62 8.82 18.42
CA GLN A 871 23.36 8.50 19.11
C GLN A 871 22.15 9.10 18.38
N LEU A 872 22.26 10.35 17.93
CA LEU A 872 21.22 11.05 17.17
C LEU A 872 20.95 10.40 15.79
N PHE A 873 21.96 9.81 15.14
CA PHE A 873 21.74 8.98 13.95
C PHE A 873 20.76 7.82 14.25
N PHE A 874 21.00 7.06 15.33
CA PHE A 874 20.15 5.91 15.65
C PHE A 874 18.77 6.32 16.19
N VAL A 875 18.67 7.45 16.91
CA VAL A 875 17.38 8.03 17.29
C VAL A 875 16.59 8.46 16.05
N SER A 876 17.23 9.16 15.11
CA SER A 876 16.59 9.56 13.84
C SER A 876 16.16 8.37 12.98
N TYR A 877 16.95 7.29 12.98
CA TYR A 877 16.57 6.01 12.35
C TYR A 877 15.32 5.40 13.01
N ALA A 878 15.25 5.38 14.34
CA ALA A 878 14.11 4.80 15.03
C ALA A 878 12.85 5.68 14.92
N GLN A 879 12.99 7.01 14.90
CA GLN A 879 11.86 7.93 14.92
C GLN A 879 11.08 8.02 13.61
N MET A 880 11.68 7.67 12.46
CA MET A 880 10.91 7.46 11.22
C MET A 880 9.97 6.24 11.28
N TRP A 881 10.19 5.32 12.22
CA TRP A 881 9.37 4.12 12.46
C TRP A 881 8.42 4.25 13.66
N CYS A 882 8.31 5.40 14.33
CA CYS A 882 7.39 5.51 15.48
C CYS A 882 5.95 5.24 15.04
N THR A 883 5.32 4.25 15.69
CA THR A 883 3.97 3.77 15.40
C THR A 883 3.29 3.33 16.69
N ASN A 884 2.08 3.83 16.90
CA ASN A 884 1.11 3.30 17.87
C ASN A 884 0.03 2.53 17.08
N ILE A 885 -0.28 1.28 17.46
CA ILE A 885 -1.14 0.37 16.69
C ILE A 885 -2.01 -0.50 17.59
N ARG A 886 -3.27 -0.71 17.20
CA ARG A 886 -4.24 -1.55 17.90
C ARG A 886 -3.86 -3.05 17.80
N PRO A 887 -4.12 -3.88 18.83
CA PRO A 887 -3.77 -5.32 18.79
C PRO A 887 -4.36 -6.07 17.59
N GLU A 888 -5.55 -5.69 17.15
CA GLU A 888 -6.26 -6.23 16.00
C GLU A 888 -5.50 -5.92 14.69
N GLY A 889 -5.24 -4.64 14.40
CA GLY A 889 -4.44 -4.21 13.25
C GLY A 889 -3.01 -4.77 13.25
N LEU A 890 -2.39 -4.94 14.41
CA LEU A 890 -1.08 -5.60 14.53
C LEU A 890 -1.12 -7.09 14.17
N VAL A 891 -2.24 -7.78 14.42
CA VAL A 891 -2.47 -9.17 13.98
C VAL A 891 -2.81 -9.25 12.50
N GLU A 892 -3.45 -8.23 11.94
CA GLU A 892 -3.64 -8.07 10.49
C GLU A 892 -2.28 -7.94 9.80
N GLN A 893 -1.45 -6.96 10.21
CA GLN A 893 -0.11 -6.75 9.66
C GLN A 893 0.75 -8.02 9.70
N VAL A 894 0.80 -8.72 10.84
CA VAL A 894 1.60 -9.96 10.99
C VAL A 894 1.11 -11.12 10.10
N ARG A 895 -0.13 -11.07 9.58
CA ARG A 895 -0.66 -12.04 8.62
C ARG A 895 -0.42 -11.62 7.17
N THR A 896 -0.52 -10.33 6.85
CA THR A 896 -0.65 -9.86 5.46
C THR A 896 0.56 -9.10 4.92
N ASP A 897 1.30 -8.40 5.79
CA ASP A 897 2.43 -7.55 5.41
C ASP A 897 3.70 -8.37 5.15
N VAL A 898 4.54 -7.87 4.24
CA VAL A 898 5.91 -8.37 4.04
C VAL A 898 6.90 -7.69 4.98
N HIS A 899 6.57 -6.54 5.55
CA HIS A 899 7.42 -5.89 6.52
C HIS A 899 7.22 -6.47 7.92
N SER A 900 8.30 -6.54 8.71
CA SER A 900 8.15 -6.71 10.15
C SER A 900 7.44 -5.49 10.77
N PRO A 901 6.57 -5.65 11.77
CA PRO A 901 6.00 -4.51 12.50
C PRO A 901 7.09 -3.58 13.06
N ALA A 902 6.80 -2.28 13.09
CA ALA A 902 7.78 -1.21 13.28
C ALA A 902 8.77 -1.43 14.46
N LYS A 903 8.28 -1.91 15.61
CA LYS A 903 9.10 -2.25 16.78
C LYS A 903 10.24 -3.23 16.46
N PHE A 904 10.02 -4.18 15.55
CA PHE A 904 11.01 -5.18 15.15
C PHE A 904 11.89 -4.73 13.98
N ARG A 905 11.44 -3.77 13.15
CA ARG A 905 12.34 -3.00 12.27
C ARG A 905 13.35 -2.26 13.14
N ILE A 906 12.90 -1.45 14.13
CA ILE A 906 13.79 -0.76 15.07
C ILE A 906 14.68 -1.75 15.85
N ASN A 907 14.08 -2.62 16.68
CA ASN A 907 14.86 -3.39 17.66
C ASN A 907 15.62 -4.56 17.03
N GLY A 908 15.05 -5.26 16.05
CA GLY A 908 15.69 -6.41 15.41
C GLY A 908 16.93 -6.01 14.60
N VAL A 909 16.90 -4.84 13.96
CA VAL A 909 18.05 -4.30 13.22
C VAL A 909 19.11 -3.78 14.18
N LEU A 910 18.74 -3.02 15.21
CA LEU A 910 19.71 -2.46 16.16
C LEU A 910 20.38 -3.54 17.04
N GLN A 911 19.67 -4.65 17.33
CA GLN A 911 20.26 -5.87 17.89
C GLN A 911 21.43 -6.39 17.04
N ASN A 912 21.33 -6.32 15.72
CA ASN A 912 22.38 -6.76 14.78
C ASN A 912 23.51 -5.74 14.58
N SER A 913 23.42 -4.53 15.16
CA SER A 913 24.40 -3.46 14.97
C SER A 913 25.38 -3.33 16.17
N PRO A 914 26.65 -3.74 16.02
CA PRO A 914 27.75 -3.36 16.91
C PRO A 914 27.93 -1.84 17.04
N ALA A 915 27.68 -1.08 15.98
CA ALA A 915 27.83 0.38 15.99
C ALA A 915 26.81 1.04 16.94
N PHE A 916 25.54 0.61 16.88
CA PHE A 916 24.53 0.99 17.85
C PHE A 916 24.93 0.61 19.27
N SER A 917 25.33 -0.66 19.47
CA SER A 917 25.73 -1.17 20.78
C SER A 917 26.92 -0.40 21.39
N ALA A 918 27.83 0.11 20.56
CA ALA A 918 28.93 0.97 20.98
C ALA A 918 28.49 2.41 21.30
N ALA A 919 27.60 3.01 20.48
CA ALA A 919 27.10 4.37 20.66
C ALA A 919 26.30 4.56 21.97
N PHE A 920 25.58 3.52 22.40
CA PHE A 920 24.83 3.51 23.67
C PHE A 920 25.54 2.72 24.80
N GLN A 921 26.78 2.25 24.57
CA GLN A 921 27.60 1.52 25.55
C GLN A 921 26.92 0.26 26.14
N CYS A 922 26.10 -0.41 25.32
CA CYS A 922 25.26 -1.52 25.76
C CYS A 922 26.07 -2.73 26.20
N ASN A 923 25.92 -3.13 27.46
CA ASN A 923 26.57 -4.30 28.03
C ASN A 923 26.33 -5.55 27.18
N ALA A 924 27.36 -6.38 27.03
CA ALA A 924 27.23 -7.67 26.37
C ALA A 924 26.18 -8.53 27.11
N SER A 925 25.23 -9.13 26.37
CA SER A 925 24.01 -9.80 26.87
C SER A 925 22.86 -8.92 27.38
N SER A 926 22.91 -7.59 27.19
CA SER A 926 21.67 -6.78 27.22
C SER A 926 20.76 -7.14 26.03
N PRO A 927 19.43 -6.97 26.12
CA PRO A 927 18.49 -7.36 25.07
C PRO A 927 18.76 -6.72 23.70
N MET A 928 19.33 -5.51 23.67
CA MET A 928 19.73 -4.82 22.44
C MET A 928 21.20 -5.09 22.04
N ASN A 929 21.96 -5.85 22.82
CA ASN A 929 23.30 -6.33 22.45
C ASN A 929 23.45 -7.85 22.64
N PRO A 930 22.75 -8.66 21.82
CA PRO A 930 22.89 -10.11 21.81
C PRO A 930 24.28 -10.56 21.32
N GLN A 931 24.70 -11.74 21.75
CA GLN A 931 25.99 -12.35 21.37
C GLN A 931 26.01 -12.79 19.90
N SER A 932 24.88 -13.30 19.40
CA SER A 932 24.67 -13.60 17.99
C SER A 932 24.04 -12.39 17.31
N LYS A 933 24.64 -11.94 16.20
CA LYS A 933 24.16 -10.86 15.35
C LYS A 933 24.16 -11.33 13.90
N CYS A 934 23.08 -11.07 13.18
CA CYS A 934 22.92 -11.48 11.78
C CYS A 934 23.52 -10.43 10.84
N GLN A 935 24.26 -10.87 9.82
CA GLN A 935 24.84 -9.97 8.82
C GLN A 935 25.03 -10.67 7.46
N ILE A 936 24.62 -10.00 6.38
CA ILE A 936 24.98 -10.34 4.98
C ILE A 936 25.83 -9.20 4.40
N TRP A 937 25.31 -7.98 4.47
CA TRP A 937 25.88 -6.72 4.00
C TRP A 937 26.42 -5.86 5.15
#